data_AF-V2Y0H2-F1
#
_entry.id   AF-V2Y0H2-F1
#
_cell.length_a   1.000
_cell.length_b   1.000
_cell.length_c   1.000
_cell.angle_alpha   90.00
_cell.angle_beta   90.00
_cell.angle_gamma   90.00
#
_symmetry.space_group_name_H-M   'P 1'
#
loop_
_entity.id
_entity.type
_entity.pdbx_description
1 polymer ?
#
loop_
_entity_poly.entity_id
_entity_poly.type
_entity_poly.pdbx_seq_one_letter_code
_entity_poly.pdbx_strand_id
1 'polypeptide(L)'
;MAQLSTQALNNLKQITTNATADATQDIPGATVVIVGKDGKELFASATGKRGVGSKEPLTLDSIFWIASCTKMLTGIACMQLVEKGKLSLDDAAQVEKLCPYLKEVQVLQDDGTLVAKKCGITLRMLLSHTVGFGYTFFNEKLRDWSKPVGIDEFSGSIRDVQQPLVHQPGEAWEYGLGIDWAGQLVEKVTGLSLNDYFQENIFKPLGLNNINMFPTESMKRNLVYMNFRGVDGKLVPEDHLLRKSLVAQTKEEIASTFNSGGAGCFAKPQEYCQILATLLNDGTSPTTAAKILEKATVDEMFRNQIPQFPNFGRRGIPAAKPHLTNALPDLYPVPDGRPQGWGLTFMLTGSDTARTEGTGNWAGLANLFWWNTMIEIDSLATDVSVLVALAVEWGLYGASLPFFGLTIRELSQATPGRKVNKLLILLALTFFMICTATVIVDVVHAIIGFITLRGTISASAFFAQPGPPTMVTRGFLYMAITVLADAVVAYRCFVVWNSRVIAAIPWMMWLGLVSACIGVWYDLFRIRHNPESVWVLGDWIKAFYGSSLATNLISTGLLAFRIWSINRYHDSDGQRLRNSTLMNFMRVVVDSGTIYSVFLIITLIVFTCGSNLQFVLTNAMSPIICIAFYLIIIRVEQANRRSVVESVFNTKDAVLRQLPEIVETKMDGESNDGTTSTAAQATRRGPDSVV
;
A
#
# COMPACT_ATOMS: atom_id res chain seq x y z
N MET A 1 -10.32 12.51 16.84
CA MET A 1 -11.18 11.35 17.14
C MET A 1 -12.21 11.27 16.04
N ALA A 2 -12.27 10.15 15.30
CA ALA A 2 -13.34 9.93 14.34
C ALA A 2 -14.67 9.77 15.11
N GLN A 3 -15.66 10.60 14.82
CA GLN A 3 -17.01 10.45 15.36
C GLN A 3 -17.96 10.19 14.20
N LEU A 4 -18.84 9.20 14.35
CA LEU A 4 -19.92 8.96 13.41
C LEU A 4 -20.94 10.10 13.52
N SER A 5 -21.48 10.55 12.38
CA SER A 5 -22.50 11.60 12.40
C SER A 5 -23.77 11.12 13.09
N THR A 6 -24.51 12.03 13.72
CA THR A 6 -25.81 11.72 14.34
C THR A 6 -26.77 11.04 13.35
N GLN A 7 -26.74 11.45 12.08
CA GLN A 7 -27.53 10.82 11.03
C GLN A 7 -27.11 9.36 10.78
N ALA A 8 -25.81 9.06 10.73
CA ALA A 8 -25.33 7.70 10.55
C ALA A 8 -25.74 6.80 11.74
N LEU A 9 -25.61 7.30 12.96
CA LEU A 9 -26.03 6.58 14.18
C LEU A 9 -27.54 6.28 14.17
N ASN A 10 -28.36 7.27 13.80
CA ASN A 10 -29.80 7.11 13.69
C ASN A 10 -30.18 6.08 12.61
N ASN A 11 -29.51 6.13 11.46
CA ASN A 11 -29.74 5.17 10.37
C ASN A 11 -29.38 3.73 10.80
N LEU A 12 -28.24 3.53 11.47
CA LEU A 12 -27.84 2.21 11.99
C LEU A 12 -28.87 1.64 12.98
N LYS A 13 -29.35 2.48 13.90
CA LYS A 13 -30.39 2.10 14.86
C LYS A 13 -31.72 1.80 14.18
N GLN A 14 -32.10 2.57 13.17
CA GLN A 14 -33.34 2.36 12.44
C GLN A 14 -33.31 1.07 11.61
N ILE A 15 -32.20 0.77 10.93
CA ILE A 15 -32.02 -0.47 10.15
C ILE A 15 -32.20 -1.70 11.06
N THR A 16 -31.51 -1.72 12.19
CA THR A 16 -31.56 -2.84 13.14
C THR A 16 -32.93 -2.97 13.83
N THR A 17 -33.57 -1.85 14.18
CA THR A 17 -34.93 -1.85 14.74
C THR A 17 -35.95 -2.38 13.74
N ASN A 18 -35.89 -1.94 12.48
CA ASN A 18 -36.80 -2.40 11.44
C ASN A 18 -36.61 -3.90 11.17
N ALA A 19 -35.37 -4.37 11.09
CA ALA A 19 -35.07 -5.79 10.89
C ALA A 19 -35.48 -6.70 12.05
N THR A 20 -35.78 -6.14 13.23
CA THR A 20 -36.17 -6.90 14.43
C THR A 20 -37.61 -6.63 14.88
N ALA A 21 -38.39 -5.93 14.06
CA ALA A 21 -39.75 -5.50 14.39
C ALA A 21 -40.72 -6.70 14.45
N ASP A 22 -40.63 -7.63 13.50
CA ASP A 22 -41.39 -8.88 13.51
C ASP A 22 -40.44 -10.10 13.53
N ALA A 23 -40.20 -10.63 14.72
CA ALA A 23 -39.34 -11.81 14.92
C ALA A 23 -39.86 -13.10 14.25
N THR A 24 -41.09 -13.14 13.73
CA THR A 24 -41.65 -14.31 13.04
C THR A 24 -41.39 -14.30 11.53
N GLN A 25 -41.18 -13.11 10.95
CA GLN A 25 -40.88 -12.91 9.52
C GLN A 25 -39.41 -12.50 9.31
N ASP A 26 -38.89 -11.60 10.15
CA ASP A 26 -37.55 -11.03 10.05
C ASP A 26 -36.55 -11.76 10.96
N ILE A 27 -35.58 -11.08 11.59
CA ILE A 27 -34.61 -11.69 12.52
C ILE A 27 -35.02 -11.48 13.98
N PRO A 28 -34.72 -12.42 14.90
CA PRO A 28 -35.20 -12.34 16.28
C PRO A 28 -34.52 -11.20 17.05
N GLY A 29 -33.26 -10.92 16.74
CA GLY A 29 -32.47 -9.86 17.35
C GLY A 29 -31.18 -9.61 16.60
N ALA A 30 -30.61 -8.43 16.80
CA ALA A 30 -29.34 -8.01 16.21
C ALA A 30 -28.53 -7.18 17.20
N THR A 31 -27.23 -7.49 17.30
CA THR A 31 -26.25 -6.68 18.01
C THR A 31 -25.23 -6.14 17.02
N VAL A 32 -25.01 -4.82 17.05
CA VAL A 32 -24.02 -4.13 16.21
C VAL A 32 -23.08 -3.35 17.12
N VAL A 33 -21.78 -3.56 16.94
CA VAL A 33 -20.73 -2.88 17.69
C VAL A 33 -19.68 -2.35 16.71
N ILE A 34 -19.33 -1.08 16.86
CA ILE A 34 -18.31 -0.39 16.07
C ILE A 34 -17.35 0.25 17.07
N VAL A 35 -16.06 -0.05 16.93
CA VAL A 35 -15.01 0.52 17.77
C VAL A 35 -14.00 1.31 16.92
N GLY A 36 -13.44 2.35 17.51
CA GLY A 36 -12.32 3.08 16.91
C GLY A 36 -10.99 2.36 17.13
N LYS A 37 -9.93 2.86 16.47
CA LYS A 37 -8.55 2.41 16.73
C LYS A 37 -8.13 2.66 18.18
N ASP A 38 -8.73 3.61 18.88
CA ASP A 38 -8.51 3.82 20.31
C ASP A 38 -9.25 2.82 21.22
N GLY A 39 -9.91 1.82 20.66
CA GLY A 39 -10.68 0.81 21.39
C GLY A 39 -12.01 1.32 21.94
N LYS A 40 -12.37 2.59 21.73
CA LYS A 40 -13.62 3.16 22.22
C LYS A 40 -14.77 2.79 21.31
N GLU A 41 -15.93 2.52 21.92
CA GLU A 41 -17.18 2.29 21.19
C GLU A 41 -17.61 3.57 20.47
N LEU A 42 -17.65 3.52 19.15
CA LEU A 42 -18.25 4.56 18.30
C LEU A 42 -19.76 4.36 18.17
N PHE A 43 -20.20 3.10 18.24
CA PHE A 43 -21.60 2.70 18.25
C PHE A 43 -21.74 1.32 18.87
N ALA A 44 -22.72 1.14 19.74
CA ALA A 44 -23.12 -0.16 20.24
C ALA A 44 -24.65 -0.19 20.40
N SER A 45 -25.29 -1.18 19.81
CA SER A 45 -26.74 -1.35 19.91
C SER A 45 -27.11 -2.82 19.90
N ALA A 46 -28.10 -3.17 20.73
CA ALA A 46 -28.79 -4.45 20.69
C ALA A 46 -30.29 -4.18 20.50
N THR A 47 -30.91 -4.90 19.58
CA THR A 47 -32.32 -4.74 19.19
C THR A 47 -32.99 -6.10 19.08
N GLY A 48 -34.30 -6.15 19.29
CA GLY A 48 -35.08 -7.39 19.29
C GLY A 48 -34.97 -8.20 20.58
N LYS A 49 -35.13 -9.52 20.45
CA LYS A 49 -35.20 -10.50 21.53
C LYS A 49 -34.05 -11.49 21.45
N ARG A 50 -33.79 -12.21 22.54
CA ARG A 50 -32.74 -13.24 22.61
C ARG A 50 -32.98 -14.45 21.69
N GLY A 51 -34.17 -14.59 21.12
CA GLY A 51 -34.54 -15.71 20.27
C GLY A 51 -36.03 -15.74 19.96
N VAL A 52 -36.41 -16.55 18.98
CA VAL A 52 -37.82 -16.88 18.71
C VAL A 52 -38.39 -17.61 19.91
N GLY A 53 -39.59 -17.20 20.35
CA GLY A 53 -40.25 -17.76 21.54
C GLY A 53 -39.76 -17.20 22.87
N SER A 54 -38.61 -16.51 22.92
CA SER A 54 -38.17 -15.80 24.12
C SER A 54 -38.95 -14.49 24.31
N LYS A 55 -39.23 -14.14 25.57
CA LYS A 55 -39.76 -12.82 25.96
C LYS A 55 -38.65 -11.84 26.35
N GLU A 56 -37.42 -12.34 26.50
CA GLU A 56 -36.31 -11.55 27.00
C GLU A 56 -35.70 -10.69 25.89
N PRO A 57 -35.45 -9.39 26.16
CA PRO A 57 -34.81 -8.51 25.18
C PRO A 57 -33.36 -8.95 24.93
N LEU A 58 -32.90 -8.76 23.71
CA LEU A 58 -31.47 -8.84 23.42
C LEU A 58 -30.77 -7.62 24.03
N THR A 59 -29.61 -7.85 24.66
CA THR A 59 -28.84 -6.79 25.33
C THR A 59 -27.39 -6.81 24.88
N LEU A 60 -26.64 -5.75 25.17
CA LEU A 60 -25.19 -5.71 24.93
C LEU A 60 -24.43 -6.75 25.78
N ASP A 61 -25.00 -7.20 26.89
CA ASP A 61 -24.42 -8.27 27.72
C ASP A 61 -24.69 -9.69 27.20
N SER A 62 -25.41 -9.82 26.09
CA SER A 62 -25.74 -11.10 25.48
C SER A 62 -24.50 -11.81 24.91
N ILE A 63 -24.43 -13.13 25.12
CA ILE A 63 -23.35 -14.00 24.67
C ILE A 63 -23.79 -14.77 23.43
N PHE A 64 -22.94 -14.79 22.41
CA PHE A 64 -23.20 -15.50 21.17
C PHE A 64 -22.22 -16.65 21.02
N TRP A 65 -22.68 -17.78 20.47
CA TRP A 65 -21.76 -18.74 19.88
C TRP A 65 -21.16 -18.10 18.62
N ILE A 66 -19.84 -17.84 18.62
CA ILE A 66 -19.22 -17.07 17.54
C ILE A 66 -18.80 -17.90 16.34
N ALA A 67 -18.96 -19.23 16.41
CA ALA A 67 -18.66 -20.16 15.33
C ALA A 67 -17.33 -19.79 14.63
N SER A 68 -17.35 -19.64 13.30
CA SER A 68 -16.15 -19.40 12.49
C SER A 68 -15.39 -18.09 12.75
N CYS A 69 -15.93 -17.15 13.54
CA CYS A 69 -15.14 -16.02 14.05
C CYS A 69 -14.01 -16.49 14.99
N THR A 70 -14.12 -17.68 15.59
CA THR A 70 -13.07 -18.32 16.40
C THR A 70 -11.75 -18.49 15.63
N LYS A 71 -11.81 -18.64 14.30
CA LYS A 71 -10.64 -18.88 13.45
C LYS A 71 -9.56 -17.81 13.60
N MET A 72 -9.97 -16.54 13.72
CA MET A 72 -9.05 -15.43 13.95
C MET A 72 -8.24 -15.60 15.24
N LEU A 73 -8.88 -16.11 16.30
CA LEU A 73 -8.25 -16.35 17.61
C LEU A 73 -7.22 -17.48 17.51
N THR A 74 -7.57 -18.55 16.78
CA THR A 74 -6.65 -19.65 16.47
C THR A 74 -5.47 -19.16 15.63
N GLY A 75 -5.71 -18.28 14.67
CA GLY A 75 -4.66 -17.62 13.88
C GLY A 75 -3.69 -16.84 14.77
N ILE A 76 -4.20 -16.00 15.67
CA ILE A 76 -3.38 -15.26 16.66
C ILE A 76 -2.53 -16.23 17.48
N ALA A 77 -3.12 -17.30 18.02
CA ALA A 77 -2.39 -18.26 18.83
C ALA A 77 -1.28 -18.99 18.06
N CYS A 78 -1.55 -19.40 16.82
CA CYS A 78 -0.53 -20.01 15.95
C CYS A 78 0.60 -19.01 15.70
N MET A 79 0.27 -17.77 15.39
CA MET A 79 1.27 -16.74 15.07
C MET A 79 2.10 -16.31 16.28
N GLN A 80 1.54 -16.28 17.49
CA GLN A 80 2.32 -16.13 18.73
C GLN A 80 3.37 -17.24 18.90
N LEU A 81 3.05 -18.48 18.50
CA LEU A 81 4.00 -19.59 18.56
C LEU A 81 5.02 -19.54 17.42
N VAL A 82 4.66 -18.97 16.26
CA VAL A 82 5.60 -18.67 15.17
C VAL A 82 6.61 -17.62 15.59
N GLU A 83 6.18 -16.53 16.23
CA GLU A 83 7.08 -15.52 16.81
C GLU A 83 8.05 -16.11 17.83
N LYS A 84 7.56 -17.04 18.66
CA LYS A 84 8.38 -17.76 19.66
C LYS A 84 9.28 -18.84 19.05
N GLY A 85 9.27 -19.02 17.73
CA GLY A 85 10.03 -20.05 17.02
C GLY A 85 9.60 -21.49 17.35
N LYS A 86 8.41 -21.69 17.93
CA LYS A 86 7.88 -23.00 18.32
C LYS A 86 7.08 -23.68 17.21
N LEU A 87 6.49 -22.89 16.32
CA LEU A 87 5.85 -23.35 15.09
C LEU A 87 6.50 -22.66 13.89
N SER A 88 6.50 -23.33 12.75
CA SER A 88 6.88 -22.77 11.46
C SER A 88 5.71 -22.84 10.49
N LEU A 89 5.50 -21.77 9.73
CA LEU A 89 4.42 -21.71 8.73
C LEU A 89 4.61 -22.74 7.62
N ASP A 90 5.86 -23.04 7.24
CA ASP A 90 6.18 -23.78 6.02
C ASP A 90 6.90 -25.13 6.28
N ASP A 91 7.05 -25.54 7.54
CA ASP A 91 7.67 -26.81 7.91
C ASP A 91 6.63 -27.95 7.99
N ALA A 92 6.45 -28.67 6.88
CA ALA A 92 5.54 -29.82 6.83
C ALA A 92 6.00 -30.97 7.75
N ALA A 93 7.30 -31.18 7.90
CA ALA A 93 7.82 -32.27 8.73
C ALA A 93 7.52 -32.03 10.22
N GLN A 94 7.58 -30.77 10.67
CA GLN A 94 7.16 -30.38 12.01
C GLN A 94 5.66 -30.66 12.22
N VAL A 95 4.80 -30.21 11.31
CA VAL A 95 3.33 -30.41 11.39
C VAL A 95 2.98 -31.89 11.48
N GLU A 96 3.52 -32.71 10.58
CA GLU A 96 3.25 -34.15 10.52
C GLU A 96 3.86 -34.92 11.71
N LYS A 97 4.94 -34.42 12.32
CA LYS A 97 5.49 -34.98 13.57
C LYS A 97 4.61 -34.69 14.77
N LEU A 98 4.10 -33.45 14.86
CA LEU A 98 3.22 -33.03 15.96
C LEU A 98 1.83 -33.68 15.86
N CYS A 99 1.35 -33.89 14.64
CA CYS A 99 0.06 -34.51 14.37
C CYS A 99 0.20 -35.65 13.34
N PRO A 100 0.49 -36.89 13.78
CA PRO A 100 0.67 -38.04 12.89
C PRO A 100 -0.54 -38.34 11.99
N TYR A 101 -1.76 -38.00 12.43
CA TYR A 101 -2.95 -38.13 11.59
C TYR A 101 -2.82 -37.36 10.26
N LEU A 102 -2.26 -36.14 10.28
CA LEU A 102 -2.05 -35.33 9.08
C LEU A 102 -1.01 -35.94 8.13
N LYS A 103 -0.13 -36.80 8.63
CA LYS A 103 0.82 -37.54 7.79
C LYS A 103 0.11 -38.63 6.99
N GLU A 104 -0.87 -39.29 7.60
CA GLU A 104 -1.52 -40.49 7.06
C GLU A 104 -2.84 -40.19 6.34
N VAL A 105 -3.40 -38.99 6.52
CA VAL A 105 -4.67 -38.60 5.91
C VAL A 105 -4.64 -38.75 4.39
N GLN A 106 -5.73 -39.31 3.85
CA GLN A 106 -5.90 -39.59 2.43
C GLN A 106 -6.86 -38.60 1.78
N VAL A 107 -6.87 -38.57 0.45
CA VAL A 107 -7.70 -37.70 -0.38
C VAL A 107 -8.84 -38.50 -1.01
N LEU A 108 -10.08 -38.08 -0.74
CA LEU A 108 -11.32 -38.61 -1.26
C LEU A 108 -11.53 -38.22 -2.73
N GLN A 109 -11.61 -39.24 -3.57
CA GLN A 109 -11.92 -39.13 -5.00
C GLN A 109 -13.43 -39.18 -5.24
N ASP A 110 -13.85 -38.76 -6.44
CA ASP A 110 -15.27 -38.64 -6.80
C ASP A 110 -15.99 -40.00 -6.90
N ASP A 111 -15.23 -41.09 -7.09
CA ASP A 111 -15.73 -42.47 -7.03
C ASP A 111 -15.84 -43.03 -5.60
N GLY A 112 -15.51 -42.23 -4.58
CA GLY A 112 -15.51 -42.61 -3.18
C GLY A 112 -14.23 -43.28 -2.69
N THR A 113 -13.24 -43.52 -3.57
CA THR A 113 -11.95 -44.11 -3.18
C THR A 113 -11.04 -43.11 -2.47
N LEU A 114 -10.09 -43.62 -1.70
CA LEU A 114 -9.09 -42.83 -0.98
C LEU A 114 -7.71 -43.04 -1.60
N VAL A 115 -7.04 -41.94 -1.95
CA VAL A 115 -5.68 -41.96 -2.49
C VAL A 115 -4.71 -41.23 -1.57
N ALA A 116 -3.42 -41.57 -1.66
CA ALA A 116 -2.39 -40.88 -0.88
C ALA A 116 -2.30 -39.40 -1.26
N LYS A 117 -1.99 -38.55 -0.27
CA LYS A 117 -1.64 -37.14 -0.51
C LYS A 117 -0.26 -37.04 -1.19
N LYS A 118 -0.09 -36.09 -2.10
CA LYS A 118 1.14 -35.94 -2.93
C LYS A 118 2.25 -35.15 -2.24
N CYS A 119 1.93 -34.31 -1.26
CA CYS A 119 2.88 -33.47 -0.54
C CYS A 119 2.54 -33.38 0.96
N GLY A 120 3.50 -32.91 1.75
CA GLY A 120 3.31 -32.70 3.19
C GLY A 120 2.44 -31.48 3.49
N ILE A 121 1.70 -31.55 4.61
CA ILE A 121 0.80 -30.47 5.05
C ILE A 121 1.57 -29.46 5.89
N THR A 122 1.51 -28.17 5.54
CA THR A 122 2.13 -27.09 6.33
C THR A 122 1.11 -26.33 7.17
N LEU A 123 1.57 -25.59 8.18
CA LEU A 123 0.70 -24.72 8.99
C LEU A 123 0.08 -23.62 8.13
N ARG A 124 0.82 -23.06 7.16
CA ARG A 124 0.29 -22.07 6.21
C ARG A 124 -0.88 -22.65 5.41
N MET A 125 -0.80 -23.92 4.98
CA MET A 125 -1.91 -24.57 4.27
C MET A 125 -3.16 -24.73 5.15
N LEU A 126 -2.97 -25.07 6.42
CA LEU A 126 -4.05 -25.15 7.41
C LEU A 126 -4.73 -23.79 7.61
N LEU A 127 -3.95 -22.73 7.81
CA LEU A 127 -4.44 -21.37 8.08
C LEU A 127 -5.05 -20.67 6.83
N SER A 128 -4.65 -21.10 5.64
CA SER A 128 -5.09 -20.51 4.36
C SER A 128 -6.16 -21.31 3.62
N HIS A 129 -6.67 -22.40 4.22
CA HIS A 129 -7.64 -23.30 3.57
C HIS A 129 -7.15 -23.90 2.23
N THR A 130 -5.85 -24.11 2.10
CA THR A 130 -5.25 -24.80 0.93
C THR A 130 -4.80 -26.22 1.23
N VAL A 131 -5.03 -26.71 2.45
CA VAL A 131 -4.74 -28.10 2.85
C VAL A 131 -5.64 -29.14 2.16
N GLY A 132 -6.85 -28.75 1.75
CA GLY A 132 -7.81 -29.64 1.07
C GLY A 132 -8.84 -30.33 1.97
N PHE A 133 -8.93 -29.99 3.25
CA PHE A 133 -10.08 -30.38 4.08
C PHE A 133 -11.33 -29.62 3.63
N GLY A 134 -12.49 -30.30 3.62
CA GLY A 134 -13.80 -29.67 3.44
C GLY A 134 -14.67 -29.76 4.70
N TYR A 135 -15.89 -29.24 4.59
CA TYR A 135 -16.97 -29.46 5.56
C TYR A 135 -18.12 -30.24 4.90
N THR A 136 -18.73 -31.21 5.58
CA THR A 136 -19.84 -31.99 5.03
C THR A 136 -21.09 -31.16 4.76
N PHE A 137 -21.26 -30.00 5.40
CA PHE A 137 -22.35 -29.08 5.09
C PHE A 137 -22.11 -28.22 3.84
N PHE A 138 -20.89 -28.22 3.30
CA PHE A 138 -20.48 -27.49 2.10
C PHE A 138 -19.95 -28.35 0.96
N ASN A 139 -19.77 -29.65 1.19
CA ASN A 139 -19.20 -30.57 0.20
C ASN A 139 -20.02 -31.86 0.13
N GLU A 140 -20.74 -32.06 -0.98
CA GLU A 140 -21.65 -33.20 -1.16
C GLU A 140 -20.92 -34.53 -1.22
N LYS A 141 -19.74 -34.57 -1.86
CA LYS A 141 -18.89 -35.76 -1.93
C LYS A 141 -18.49 -36.22 -0.53
N LEU A 142 -18.03 -35.30 0.32
CA LEU A 142 -17.64 -35.61 1.70
C LEU A 142 -18.84 -36.02 2.56
N ARG A 143 -19.98 -35.33 2.40
CA ARG A 143 -21.25 -35.69 3.05
C ARG A 143 -21.67 -37.12 2.69
N ASP A 144 -21.67 -37.45 1.41
CA ASP A 144 -22.17 -38.73 0.94
C ASP A 144 -21.23 -39.89 1.30
N TRP A 145 -19.91 -39.65 1.27
CA TRP A 145 -18.92 -40.59 1.81
C TRP A 145 -19.14 -40.92 3.28
N SER A 146 -19.60 -39.96 4.08
CA SER A 146 -19.85 -40.19 5.50
C SER A 146 -21.09 -41.04 5.82
N LYS A 147 -21.99 -41.25 4.86
CA LYS A 147 -23.26 -41.99 5.07
C LYS A 147 -23.00 -43.51 5.20
N PRO A 148 -23.87 -44.24 5.94
CA PRO A 148 -25.09 -43.78 6.62
C PRO A 148 -24.84 -43.17 8.02
N VAL A 149 -23.63 -43.29 8.57
CA VAL A 149 -23.34 -42.84 9.94
C VAL A 149 -23.39 -41.33 10.05
N GLY A 150 -22.89 -40.62 9.04
CA GLY A 150 -22.77 -39.18 9.05
C GLY A 150 -21.62 -38.68 9.91
N ILE A 151 -21.39 -37.38 9.80
CA ILE A 151 -20.41 -36.62 10.57
C ILE A 151 -21.13 -35.38 11.11
N ASP A 152 -20.87 -35.04 12.36
CA ASP A 152 -21.29 -33.78 12.98
C ASP A 152 -20.04 -33.02 13.45
N GLU A 153 -19.60 -32.05 12.66
CA GLU A 153 -18.41 -31.25 12.95
C GLU A 153 -18.52 -30.39 14.22
N PHE A 154 -19.72 -30.28 14.81
CA PHE A 154 -19.97 -29.54 16.04
C PHE A 154 -20.22 -30.45 17.26
N SER A 155 -20.06 -31.77 17.12
CA SER A 155 -20.33 -32.75 18.18
C SER A 155 -19.42 -32.63 19.41
N GLY A 156 -18.27 -31.96 19.25
CA GLY A 156 -17.21 -31.90 20.26
C GLY A 156 -16.42 -33.21 20.37
N SER A 157 -16.42 -34.03 19.32
CA SER A 157 -15.63 -35.25 19.18
C SER A 157 -14.53 -35.11 18.13
N ILE A 158 -13.30 -35.55 18.44
CA ILE A 158 -12.19 -35.60 17.48
C ILE A 158 -12.51 -36.50 16.27
N ARG A 159 -13.36 -37.52 16.46
CA ARG A 159 -13.78 -38.44 15.39
C ARG A 159 -14.41 -37.71 14.21
N ASP A 160 -15.23 -36.70 14.49
CA ASP A 160 -15.94 -35.96 13.45
C ASP A 160 -15.06 -34.91 12.76
N VAL A 161 -13.85 -34.69 13.28
CA VAL A 161 -12.80 -33.84 12.69
C VAL A 161 -11.79 -34.67 11.89
N GLN A 162 -11.66 -35.97 12.19
CA GLN A 162 -10.84 -36.92 11.46
C GLN A 162 -11.52 -37.37 10.16
N GLN A 163 -11.53 -36.47 9.18
CA GLN A 163 -12.11 -36.68 7.85
C GLN A 163 -11.01 -36.83 6.77
N PRO A 164 -11.30 -37.42 5.59
CA PRO A 164 -10.39 -37.34 4.46
C PRO A 164 -10.33 -35.92 3.88
N LEU A 165 -9.25 -35.63 3.14
CA LEU A 165 -9.16 -34.43 2.31
C LEU A 165 -10.07 -34.60 1.08
N VAL A 166 -10.62 -33.53 0.53
CA VAL A 166 -11.40 -33.55 -0.74
C VAL A 166 -10.60 -33.04 -1.94
N HIS A 167 -9.46 -32.40 -1.67
CA HIS A 167 -8.47 -31.95 -2.64
C HIS A 167 -7.05 -32.31 -2.15
N GLN A 168 -6.11 -32.42 -3.09
CA GLN A 168 -4.69 -32.55 -2.74
C GLN A 168 -4.19 -31.25 -2.07
N PRO A 169 -3.30 -31.33 -1.06
CA PRO A 169 -2.77 -30.14 -0.42
C PRO A 169 -2.07 -29.22 -1.44
N GLY A 170 -2.43 -27.94 -1.42
CA GLY A 170 -1.91 -26.89 -2.30
C GLY A 170 -2.53 -26.81 -3.69
N GLU A 171 -3.34 -27.78 -4.13
CA GLU A 171 -3.93 -27.78 -5.48
C GLU A 171 -5.21 -26.93 -5.59
N ALA A 172 -5.91 -26.69 -4.49
CA ALA A 172 -7.12 -25.87 -4.45
C ALA A 172 -7.29 -25.15 -3.10
N TRP A 173 -8.09 -24.09 -3.10
CA TRP A 173 -8.68 -23.55 -1.90
C TRP A 173 -10.00 -24.27 -1.62
N GLU A 174 -10.17 -24.76 -0.40
CA GLU A 174 -11.39 -25.43 0.09
C GLU A 174 -11.63 -25.04 1.55
N TYR A 175 -12.81 -24.47 1.83
CA TYR A 175 -13.18 -24.11 3.19
C TYR A 175 -13.48 -25.36 4.02
N GLY A 176 -12.78 -25.53 5.15
CA GLY A 176 -12.80 -26.79 5.90
C GLY A 176 -12.07 -26.76 7.23
N LEU A 177 -11.81 -27.95 7.75
CA LEU A 177 -11.27 -28.22 9.09
C LEU A 177 -9.79 -27.86 9.31
N GLY A 178 -9.13 -27.17 8.37
CA GLY A 178 -7.71 -26.82 8.50
C GLY A 178 -7.39 -26.07 9.81
N ILE A 179 -8.26 -25.16 10.22
CA ILE A 179 -8.05 -24.34 11.43
C ILE A 179 -8.24 -25.15 12.72
N ASP A 180 -9.10 -26.17 12.72
CA ASP A 180 -9.25 -27.08 13.86
C ASP A 180 -7.95 -27.87 14.09
N TRP A 181 -7.30 -28.33 13.02
CA TRP A 181 -5.98 -28.96 13.09
C TRP A 181 -4.87 -27.98 13.48
N ALA A 182 -4.93 -26.72 13.05
CA ALA A 182 -3.99 -25.69 13.53
C ALA A 182 -4.13 -25.47 15.05
N GLY A 183 -5.36 -25.48 15.57
CA GLY A 183 -5.64 -25.47 17.01
C GLY A 183 -5.03 -26.66 17.74
N GLN A 184 -5.13 -27.88 17.18
CA GLN A 184 -4.46 -29.06 17.72
C GLN A 184 -2.93 -28.90 17.77
N LEU A 185 -2.30 -28.26 16.78
CA LEU A 185 -0.85 -27.99 16.82
C LEU A 185 -0.47 -27.08 17.99
N VAL A 186 -1.29 -26.08 18.32
CA VAL A 186 -1.11 -25.25 19.52
C VAL A 186 -1.13 -26.12 20.78
N GLU A 187 -2.12 -27.01 20.91
CA GLU A 187 -2.22 -27.91 22.07
C GLU A 187 -0.99 -28.83 22.18
N LYS A 188 -0.57 -29.45 21.07
CA LYS A 188 0.58 -30.37 21.05
C LYS A 188 1.90 -29.70 21.38
N VAL A 189 2.12 -28.47 20.92
CA VAL A 189 3.37 -27.73 21.15
C VAL A 189 3.45 -27.14 22.55
N THR A 190 2.32 -26.80 23.15
CA THR A 190 2.28 -26.08 24.43
C THR A 190 1.96 -26.99 25.61
N GLY A 191 1.28 -28.11 25.38
CA GLY A 191 0.73 -28.96 26.44
C GLY A 191 -0.51 -28.39 27.11
N LEU A 192 -0.98 -27.20 26.69
CA LEU A 192 -2.21 -26.57 27.16
C LEU A 192 -3.38 -27.00 26.27
N SER A 193 -4.59 -26.99 26.84
CA SER A 193 -5.79 -27.02 26.00
C SER A 193 -5.87 -25.70 25.20
N LEU A 194 -6.48 -25.72 24.01
CA LEU A 194 -6.59 -24.55 23.16
C LEU A 194 -7.36 -23.43 23.87
N ASN A 195 -8.40 -23.80 24.63
CA ASN A 195 -9.12 -22.85 25.47
C ASN A 195 -8.19 -22.19 26.50
N ASP A 196 -7.39 -22.97 27.23
CA ASP A 196 -6.48 -22.43 28.25
C ASP A 196 -5.40 -21.53 27.62
N TYR A 197 -4.88 -21.93 26.45
CA TYR A 197 -3.94 -21.09 25.71
C TYR A 197 -4.57 -19.73 25.36
N PHE A 198 -5.81 -19.71 24.87
CA PHE A 198 -6.52 -18.45 24.57
C PHE A 198 -6.74 -17.61 25.83
N GLN A 199 -7.18 -18.23 26.93
CA GLN A 199 -7.38 -17.53 28.20
C GLN A 199 -6.08 -16.87 28.68
N GLU A 200 -4.96 -17.60 28.66
CA GLU A 200 -3.68 -17.12 29.19
C GLU A 200 -2.95 -16.13 28.27
N ASN A 201 -2.96 -16.35 26.96
CA ASN A 201 -2.08 -15.65 26.02
C ASN A 201 -2.79 -14.59 25.17
N ILE A 202 -4.13 -14.58 25.17
CA ILE A 202 -4.93 -13.61 24.40
C ILE A 202 -5.87 -12.84 25.33
N PHE A 203 -6.80 -13.52 26.02
CA PHE A 203 -7.88 -12.84 26.71
C PHE A 203 -7.43 -12.16 28.00
N LYS A 204 -6.66 -12.84 28.85
CA LYS A 204 -6.15 -12.27 30.10
C LYS A 204 -5.26 -11.03 29.88
N PRO A 205 -4.28 -11.02 28.94
CA PRO A 205 -3.52 -9.80 28.63
C PRO A 205 -4.39 -8.63 28.13
N LEU A 206 -5.48 -8.93 27.42
CA LEU A 206 -6.43 -7.94 26.93
C LEU A 206 -7.52 -7.57 27.95
N GLY A 207 -7.56 -8.21 29.13
CA GLY A 207 -8.58 -7.98 30.15
C GLY A 207 -9.99 -8.46 29.77
N LEU A 208 -10.10 -9.45 28.89
CA LEU A 208 -11.36 -9.98 28.37
C LEU A 208 -11.81 -11.20 29.19
N ASN A 209 -13.05 -11.21 29.65
CA ASN A 209 -13.57 -12.24 30.58
C ASN A 209 -14.78 -13.01 30.03
N ASN A 210 -15.37 -12.54 28.94
CA ASN A 210 -16.59 -13.06 28.33
C ASN A 210 -16.31 -13.65 26.94
N ILE A 211 -15.13 -14.24 26.75
CA ILE A 211 -14.78 -15.07 25.59
C ILE A 211 -14.25 -16.41 26.09
N ASN A 212 -14.91 -17.52 25.73
CA ASN A 212 -14.56 -18.84 26.25
C ASN A 212 -15.07 -19.96 25.32
N MET A 213 -14.36 -21.09 25.24
CA MET A 213 -14.89 -22.30 24.59
C MET A 213 -15.87 -23.07 25.48
N PHE A 214 -15.73 -22.93 26.80
CA PHE A 214 -16.63 -23.47 27.83
C PHE A 214 -17.24 -22.30 28.61
N PRO A 215 -18.41 -21.77 28.19
CA PRO A 215 -19.01 -20.61 28.81
C PRO A 215 -19.22 -20.78 30.31
N THR A 216 -18.88 -19.75 31.09
CA THR A 216 -19.18 -19.74 32.53
C THR A 216 -20.69 -19.68 32.77
N GLU A 217 -21.14 -19.99 33.98
CA GLU A 217 -22.56 -19.87 34.33
C GLU A 217 -23.12 -18.45 34.10
N SER A 218 -22.29 -17.42 34.26
CA SER A 218 -22.70 -16.05 33.93
C SER A 218 -22.88 -15.85 32.42
N MET A 219 -21.98 -16.41 31.61
CA MET A 219 -22.12 -16.36 30.15
C MET A 219 -23.35 -17.15 29.68
N LYS A 220 -23.61 -18.33 30.26
CA LYS A 220 -24.79 -19.16 29.93
C LYS A 220 -26.11 -18.44 30.24
N ARG A 221 -26.20 -17.71 31.36
CA ARG A 221 -27.39 -16.90 31.69
C ARG A 221 -27.71 -15.87 30.62
N ASN A 222 -26.71 -15.36 29.91
CA ASN A 222 -26.85 -14.37 28.84
C ASN A 222 -26.75 -14.96 27.42
N LEU A 223 -26.70 -16.29 27.28
CA LEU A 223 -26.54 -16.96 25.99
C LEU A 223 -27.77 -16.76 25.08
N VAL A 224 -27.54 -16.28 23.86
CA VAL A 224 -28.59 -16.10 22.85
C VAL A 224 -29.05 -17.46 22.32
N TYR A 225 -30.33 -17.59 21.98
CA TYR A 225 -30.88 -18.82 21.41
C TYR A 225 -30.39 -19.00 19.97
N MET A 226 -30.20 -20.26 19.55
CA MET A 226 -30.08 -20.59 18.13
C MET A 226 -31.47 -20.62 17.50
N ASN A 227 -31.55 -20.17 16.25
CA ASN A 227 -32.78 -20.15 15.48
C ASN A 227 -32.46 -20.62 14.06
N PHE A 228 -33.35 -21.41 13.50
CA PHE A 228 -33.27 -21.90 12.13
C PHE A 228 -34.37 -21.27 11.28
N ARG A 229 -34.03 -20.88 10.06
CA ARG A 229 -35.03 -20.43 9.06
C ARG A 229 -35.33 -21.58 8.11
N GLY A 230 -36.56 -22.08 8.18
CA GLY A 230 -37.05 -23.12 7.28
C GLY A 230 -37.16 -22.64 5.83
N VAL A 231 -37.34 -23.59 4.91
CA VAL A 231 -37.60 -23.32 3.49
C VAL A 231 -38.89 -22.54 3.25
N ASP A 232 -39.82 -22.56 4.21
CA ASP A 232 -41.04 -21.76 4.21
C ASP A 232 -40.81 -20.31 4.68
N GLY A 233 -39.56 -19.95 4.96
CA GLY A 233 -39.14 -18.62 5.43
C GLY A 233 -39.37 -18.39 6.93
N LYS A 234 -40.01 -19.33 7.65
CA LYS A 234 -40.31 -19.15 9.07
C LYS A 234 -39.11 -19.45 9.95
N LEU A 235 -38.96 -18.65 11.00
CA LEU A 235 -37.98 -18.92 12.04
C LEU A 235 -38.55 -19.83 13.12
N VAL A 236 -37.76 -20.82 13.52
CA VAL A 236 -38.03 -21.71 14.64
C VAL A 236 -36.82 -21.75 15.58
N PRO A 237 -37.03 -21.90 16.90
CA PRO A 237 -35.92 -22.12 17.82
C PRO A 237 -35.28 -23.49 17.54
N GLU A 238 -33.96 -23.57 17.71
CA GLU A 238 -33.18 -24.80 17.57
C GLU A 238 -32.20 -24.94 18.75
N ASP A 239 -31.83 -26.18 19.05
CA ASP A 239 -30.75 -26.44 20.00
C ASP A 239 -29.42 -25.87 19.48
N HIS A 240 -28.55 -25.49 20.40
CA HIS A 240 -27.20 -25.07 20.03
C HIS A 240 -26.43 -26.23 19.40
N LEU A 241 -25.86 -26.01 18.20
CA LEU A 241 -25.08 -27.03 17.49
C LEU A 241 -23.84 -27.46 18.30
N LEU A 242 -23.09 -26.51 18.88
CA LEU A 242 -21.96 -26.78 19.76
C LEU A 242 -22.42 -27.08 21.20
N ARG A 243 -23.26 -28.11 21.36
CA ARG A 243 -23.95 -28.40 22.64
C ARG A 243 -23.01 -28.92 23.72
N LYS A 244 -22.03 -29.77 23.36
CA LYS A 244 -21.19 -30.49 24.34
C LYS A 244 -20.47 -29.53 25.29
N SER A 245 -19.92 -28.42 24.76
CA SER A 245 -19.25 -27.39 25.57
C SER A 245 -20.18 -26.61 26.51
N LEU A 246 -21.49 -26.57 26.22
CA LEU A 246 -22.47 -25.89 27.06
C LEU A 246 -22.91 -26.75 28.26
N VAL A 247 -22.88 -28.07 28.10
CA VAL A 247 -23.40 -29.02 29.10
C VAL A 247 -22.32 -29.76 29.88
N ALA A 248 -21.06 -29.71 29.45
CA ALA A 248 -19.94 -30.25 30.22
C ALA A 248 -19.83 -29.53 31.58
N GLN A 249 -19.83 -30.30 32.67
CA GLN A 249 -19.78 -29.78 34.04
C GLN A 249 -18.54 -30.26 34.81
N THR A 250 -18.11 -31.48 34.54
CA THR A 250 -16.94 -32.09 35.18
C THR A 250 -15.65 -31.79 34.42
N LYS A 251 -14.51 -31.88 35.10
CA LYS A 251 -13.20 -31.68 34.46
C LYS A 251 -12.94 -32.74 33.39
N GLU A 252 -13.42 -33.95 33.63
CA GLU A 252 -13.30 -35.09 32.73
C GLU A 252 -14.11 -34.87 31.44
N GLU A 253 -15.36 -34.39 31.56
CA GLU A 253 -16.19 -34.03 30.40
C GLU A 253 -15.56 -32.90 29.58
N ILE A 254 -15.09 -31.84 30.24
CA ILE A 254 -14.40 -30.71 29.59
C ILE A 254 -13.15 -31.21 28.87
N ALA A 255 -12.29 -31.99 29.54
CA ALA A 255 -11.07 -32.54 28.95
C ALA A 255 -11.34 -33.51 27.77
N SER A 256 -12.49 -34.19 27.78
CA SER A 256 -12.91 -35.09 26.69
C SER A 256 -13.57 -34.36 25.51
N THR A 257 -13.80 -33.05 25.62
CA THR A 257 -14.44 -32.25 24.58
C THR A 257 -13.39 -31.67 23.66
N PHE A 258 -13.55 -31.89 22.36
CA PHE A 258 -12.66 -31.34 21.36
C PHE A 258 -12.76 -29.82 21.32
N ASN A 259 -11.63 -29.14 21.53
CA ASN A 259 -11.54 -27.69 21.41
C ASN A 259 -11.44 -27.29 19.93
N SER A 260 -12.57 -26.96 19.33
CA SER A 260 -12.63 -26.54 17.93
C SER A 260 -11.98 -25.17 17.72
N GLY A 261 -10.78 -25.15 17.12
CA GLY A 261 -10.14 -23.90 16.67
C GLY A 261 -10.91 -23.23 15.52
N GLY A 262 -11.73 -23.99 14.80
CA GLY A 262 -12.56 -23.53 13.70
C GLY A 262 -13.89 -22.90 14.14
N ALA A 263 -14.44 -23.26 15.30
CA ALA A 263 -15.80 -22.85 15.70
C ALA A 263 -16.10 -22.82 17.21
N GLY A 264 -15.10 -23.02 18.08
CA GLY A 264 -15.33 -23.40 19.48
C GLY A 264 -15.72 -22.30 20.46
N CYS A 265 -15.53 -21.02 20.13
CA CYS A 265 -15.72 -19.95 21.12
C CYS A 265 -17.15 -19.41 21.19
N PHE A 266 -17.49 -18.91 22.38
CA PHE A 266 -18.62 -18.04 22.66
C PHE A 266 -18.08 -16.70 23.12
N ALA A 267 -18.72 -15.60 22.73
CA ALA A 267 -18.22 -14.26 23.05
C ALA A 267 -19.33 -13.23 23.28
N LYS A 268 -19.00 -12.23 24.12
CA LYS A 268 -19.66 -10.92 24.12
C LYS A 268 -19.12 -10.09 22.93
N PRO A 269 -19.97 -9.53 22.04
CA PRO A 269 -19.52 -8.84 20.84
C PRO A 269 -18.53 -7.70 21.10
N GLN A 270 -18.73 -6.94 22.18
CA GLN A 270 -17.86 -5.81 22.52
C GLN A 270 -16.45 -6.26 22.89
N GLU A 271 -16.29 -7.40 23.56
CA GLU A 271 -14.97 -7.95 23.87
C GLU A 271 -14.28 -8.51 22.61
N TYR A 272 -15.04 -9.10 21.70
CA TYR A 272 -14.50 -9.52 20.40
C TYR A 272 -13.97 -8.31 19.60
N CYS A 273 -14.69 -7.17 19.65
CA CYS A 273 -14.22 -5.91 19.04
C CYS A 273 -12.92 -5.38 19.66
N GLN A 274 -12.62 -5.65 20.93
CA GLN A 274 -11.32 -5.27 21.52
C GLN A 274 -10.14 -6.05 20.92
N ILE A 275 -10.37 -7.29 20.47
CA ILE A 275 -9.36 -8.06 19.73
C ILE A 275 -9.15 -7.44 18.34
N LEU A 276 -10.23 -7.03 17.66
CA LEU A 276 -10.13 -6.31 16.38
C LEU A 276 -9.35 -4.99 16.56
N ALA A 277 -9.65 -4.23 17.60
CA ALA A 277 -8.93 -3.01 17.94
C ALA A 277 -7.45 -3.26 18.25
N THR A 278 -7.11 -4.39 18.88
CA THR A 278 -5.72 -4.79 19.11
C THR A 278 -4.98 -5.06 17.80
N LEU A 279 -5.61 -5.75 16.85
CA LEU A 279 -5.03 -5.97 15.52
C LEU A 279 -4.90 -4.66 14.72
N LEU A 280 -5.85 -3.71 14.84
CA LEU A 280 -5.76 -2.36 14.25
C LEU A 280 -4.55 -1.53 14.75
N ASN A 281 -4.02 -1.91 15.91
CA ASN A 281 -2.88 -1.28 16.57
C ASN A 281 -1.67 -2.22 16.56
N ASP A 282 -1.48 -2.93 15.45
CA ASP A 282 -0.25 -3.69 15.18
C ASP A 282 0.05 -4.74 16.28
N GLY A 283 -1.02 -5.31 16.87
CA GLY A 283 -0.93 -6.33 17.92
C GLY A 283 -0.89 -5.79 19.36
N THR A 284 -1.03 -4.47 19.55
CA THR A 284 -1.03 -3.81 20.87
C THR A 284 -2.42 -3.36 21.26
N SER A 285 -2.87 -3.73 22.46
CA SER A 285 -4.17 -3.33 22.99
C SER A 285 -4.21 -1.81 23.24
N PRO A 286 -5.17 -1.07 22.66
CA PRO A 286 -5.31 0.35 22.96
C PRO A 286 -5.85 0.62 24.38
N THR A 287 -6.43 -0.38 25.04
CA THR A 287 -7.04 -0.25 26.37
C THR A 287 -6.12 -0.73 27.50
N THR A 288 -5.40 -1.83 27.30
CA THR A 288 -4.51 -2.42 28.32
C THR A 288 -3.03 -2.17 28.05
N ALA A 289 -2.66 -1.62 26.87
CA ALA A 289 -1.30 -1.51 26.38
C ALA A 289 -0.55 -2.86 26.25
N ALA A 290 -1.22 -3.99 26.47
CA ALA A 290 -0.63 -5.31 26.31
C ALA A 290 -0.38 -5.59 24.83
N LYS A 291 0.83 -6.04 24.51
CA LYS A 291 1.21 -6.47 23.17
C LYS A 291 1.13 -7.99 23.07
N ILE A 292 0.25 -8.47 22.20
CA ILE A 292 0.00 -9.91 22.01
C ILE A 292 0.62 -10.45 20.71
N LEU A 293 0.98 -9.57 19.77
CA LEU A 293 1.68 -9.87 18.52
C LEU A 293 2.60 -8.69 18.15
N GLU A 294 3.64 -8.98 17.37
CA GLU A 294 4.47 -8.00 16.70
C GLU A 294 3.80 -7.45 15.43
N LYS A 295 4.14 -6.21 15.06
CA LYS A 295 3.60 -5.58 13.85
C LYS A 295 3.81 -6.45 12.61
N ALA A 296 5.04 -6.94 12.41
CA ALA A 296 5.39 -7.75 11.24
C ALA A 296 4.55 -9.04 11.15
N THR A 297 4.15 -9.57 12.30
CA THR A 297 3.29 -10.76 12.39
C THR A 297 1.85 -10.44 12.03
N VAL A 298 1.33 -9.31 12.49
CA VAL A 298 0.02 -8.81 12.05
C VAL A 298 0.03 -8.53 10.54
N ASP A 299 1.07 -7.87 10.03
CA ASP A 299 1.24 -7.63 8.58
C ASP A 299 1.21 -8.96 7.80
N GLU A 300 1.92 -9.99 8.27
CA GLU A 300 1.92 -11.33 7.66
C GLU A 300 0.53 -12.00 7.72
N MET A 301 -0.24 -11.82 8.80
CA MET A 301 -1.62 -12.31 8.89
C MET A 301 -2.55 -11.66 7.86
N PHE A 302 -2.33 -10.37 7.55
CA PHE A 302 -3.11 -9.61 6.56
C PHE A 302 -2.54 -9.66 5.14
N ARG A 303 -1.39 -10.32 4.92
CA ARG A 303 -0.84 -10.55 3.58
C ARG A 303 -1.64 -11.63 2.86
N ASN A 304 -1.91 -11.44 1.56
CA ASN A 304 -2.55 -12.49 0.74
C ASN A 304 -1.64 -13.72 0.64
N GLN A 305 -2.12 -14.83 1.18
CA GLN A 305 -1.43 -16.12 1.26
C GLN A 305 -1.70 -17.02 0.06
N ILE A 306 -2.66 -16.66 -0.79
CA ILE A 306 -3.09 -17.45 -1.94
C ILE A 306 -3.20 -16.64 -3.24
N PRO A 307 -2.20 -15.83 -3.62
CA PRO A 307 -2.26 -15.04 -4.85
C PRO A 307 -2.49 -15.88 -6.11
N GLN A 308 -2.14 -17.17 -6.08
CA GLN A 308 -2.38 -18.14 -7.15
C GLN A 308 -3.86 -18.55 -7.33
N PHE A 309 -4.74 -18.22 -6.36
CA PHE A 309 -6.17 -18.51 -6.43
C PHE A 309 -7.01 -17.22 -6.41
N PRO A 310 -6.83 -16.28 -7.37
CA PRO A 310 -7.46 -14.95 -7.31
C PRO A 310 -8.99 -14.95 -7.41
N ASN A 311 -9.60 -16.10 -7.75
CA ASN A 311 -11.04 -16.30 -7.95
C ASN A 311 -11.63 -17.36 -7.00
N PHE A 312 -10.95 -17.69 -5.90
CA PHE A 312 -11.37 -18.81 -5.05
C PHE A 312 -12.80 -18.66 -4.49
N GLY A 313 -13.20 -17.44 -4.11
CA GLY A 313 -14.51 -17.16 -3.53
C GLY A 313 -15.64 -17.13 -4.55
N ARG A 314 -15.33 -16.94 -5.84
CA ARG A 314 -16.29 -17.01 -6.96
C ARG A 314 -16.76 -18.44 -7.24
N ARG A 315 -16.07 -19.43 -6.67
CA ARG A 315 -16.57 -20.81 -6.67
C ARG A 315 -17.72 -20.88 -5.67
N GLY A 316 -18.92 -21.09 -6.18
CA GLY A 316 -20.10 -21.25 -5.33
C GLY A 316 -19.95 -22.39 -4.32
N ILE A 317 -20.58 -22.23 -3.16
CA ILE A 317 -20.62 -23.20 -2.08
C ILE A 317 -22.02 -23.84 -2.06
N PRO A 318 -22.15 -25.16 -2.30
CA PRO A 318 -23.44 -25.84 -2.25
C PRO A 318 -23.95 -25.96 -0.81
N ALA A 319 -25.26 -25.98 -0.65
CA ALA A 319 -25.91 -26.34 0.61
C ALA A 319 -25.97 -27.87 0.77
N ALA A 320 -24.82 -28.52 0.98
CA ALA A 320 -24.78 -29.98 1.12
C ALA A 320 -25.60 -30.47 2.33
N LYS A 321 -25.69 -29.65 3.40
CA LYS A 321 -26.66 -29.82 4.49
C LYS A 321 -27.55 -28.56 4.59
N PRO A 322 -28.72 -28.52 3.92
CA PRO A 322 -29.59 -27.34 3.87
C PRO A 322 -30.13 -26.86 5.22
N HIS A 323 -30.09 -27.70 6.26
CA HIS A 323 -30.48 -27.29 7.62
C HIS A 323 -29.40 -26.44 8.32
N LEU A 324 -28.16 -26.44 7.82
CA LEU A 324 -27.07 -25.64 8.39
C LEU A 324 -26.72 -24.42 7.55
N THR A 325 -26.99 -24.47 6.24
CA THR A 325 -26.53 -23.42 5.33
C THR A 325 -27.37 -23.32 4.07
N ASN A 326 -27.28 -22.18 3.39
CA ASN A 326 -27.86 -21.94 2.08
C ASN A 326 -26.79 -22.03 0.99
N ALA A 327 -27.21 -22.31 -0.24
CA ALA A 327 -26.30 -22.27 -1.37
C ALA A 327 -25.84 -20.83 -1.59
N LEU A 328 -24.53 -20.64 -1.72
CA LEU A 328 -23.92 -19.35 -1.96
C LEU A 328 -23.28 -19.37 -3.34
N PRO A 329 -23.77 -18.59 -4.33
CA PRO A 329 -23.18 -18.59 -5.67
C PRO A 329 -21.77 -17.98 -5.69
N ASP A 330 -21.50 -17.05 -4.78
CA ASP A 330 -20.19 -16.45 -4.54
C ASP A 330 -20.06 -16.22 -3.02
N LEU A 331 -18.94 -16.66 -2.44
CA LEU A 331 -18.64 -16.51 -1.02
C LEU A 331 -18.56 -15.03 -0.62
N TYR A 332 -18.08 -14.17 -1.52
CA TYR A 332 -18.11 -12.72 -1.36
C TYR A 332 -18.08 -12.04 -2.73
N PRO A 333 -19.27 -11.66 -3.26
CA PRO A 333 -19.37 -11.03 -4.57
C PRO A 333 -18.56 -9.74 -4.62
N VAL A 334 -17.61 -9.67 -5.56
CA VAL A 334 -16.86 -8.43 -5.85
C VAL A 334 -17.25 -7.96 -7.26
N PRO A 335 -18.13 -6.94 -7.39
CA PRO A 335 -18.80 -6.61 -8.65
C PRO A 335 -17.86 -6.19 -9.79
N ASP A 336 -16.72 -5.60 -9.47
CA ASP A 336 -15.70 -5.15 -10.44
C ASP A 336 -14.78 -6.28 -10.96
N GLY A 337 -14.94 -7.51 -10.47
CA GLY A 337 -14.16 -8.65 -10.91
C GLY A 337 -12.73 -8.70 -10.36
N ARG A 338 -12.33 -7.82 -9.43
CA ARG A 338 -10.96 -7.79 -8.90
C ARG A 338 -10.57 -9.07 -8.15
N PRO A 339 -9.26 -9.39 -8.03
CA PRO A 339 -8.80 -10.56 -7.28
C PRO A 339 -9.28 -10.60 -5.83
N GLN A 340 -9.65 -11.78 -5.35
CA GLN A 340 -9.93 -12.04 -3.94
C GLN A 340 -8.65 -12.52 -3.25
N GLY A 341 -8.50 -12.22 -1.96
CA GLY A 341 -7.37 -12.70 -1.15
C GLY A 341 -7.81 -13.45 0.10
N TRP A 342 -6.88 -14.23 0.65
CA TRP A 342 -7.05 -14.87 1.95
C TRP A 342 -5.79 -14.67 2.78
N GLY A 343 -5.95 -14.16 4.00
CA GLY A 343 -4.87 -13.97 4.96
C GLY A 343 -4.57 -15.25 5.75
N LEU A 344 -4.04 -15.11 6.96
CA LEU A 344 -3.97 -16.23 7.89
C LEU A 344 -5.25 -16.25 8.72
N THR A 345 -6.23 -17.06 8.27
CA THR A 345 -7.56 -17.37 8.87
C THR A 345 -8.77 -16.52 8.47
N PHE A 346 -8.62 -15.54 7.58
CA PHE A 346 -9.72 -14.66 7.16
C PHE A 346 -9.57 -14.19 5.72
N MET A 347 -10.67 -13.73 5.14
CA MET A 347 -10.71 -13.21 3.78
C MET A 347 -10.14 -11.79 3.73
N LEU A 348 -9.43 -11.48 2.65
CA LEU A 348 -8.92 -10.14 2.33
C LEU A 348 -9.71 -9.62 1.14
N THR A 349 -10.45 -8.53 1.36
CA THR A 349 -11.29 -7.93 0.33
C THR A 349 -11.23 -6.42 0.43
N GLY A 350 -11.39 -5.71 -0.69
CA GLY A 350 -12.06 -4.42 -0.68
C GLY A 350 -13.50 -4.61 -1.15
N SER A 351 -14.40 -3.69 -0.79
CA SER A 351 -15.79 -3.73 -1.27
C SER A 351 -16.17 -2.43 -1.95
N ASP A 352 -17.10 -2.51 -2.90
CA ASP A 352 -17.73 -1.33 -3.52
C ASP A 352 -18.63 -0.60 -2.51
N THR A 353 -18.95 -1.27 -1.40
CA THR A 353 -19.76 -0.79 -0.26
C THR A 353 -18.94 -0.05 0.81
N ALA A 354 -17.78 0.52 0.43
CA ALA A 354 -16.90 1.37 1.25
C ALA A 354 -15.84 0.69 2.14
N ARG A 355 -15.61 -0.64 2.04
CA ARG A 355 -14.41 -1.25 2.67
C ARG A 355 -13.20 -1.01 1.79
N THR A 356 -12.13 -0.48 2.36
CA THR A 356 -10.87 -0.31 1.62
C THR A 356 -10.26 -1.67 1.28
N GLU A 357 -9.44 -1.69 0.23
CA GLU A 357 -8.65 -2.86 -0.13
C GLU A 357 -7.79 -3.34 1.04
N GLY A 358 -7.56 -4.65 1.15
CA GLY A 358 -6.83 -5.26 2.27
C GLY A 358 -7.64 -5.40 3.56
N THR A 359 -8.94 -5.08 3.58
CA THR A 359 -9.79 -5.31 4.77
C THR A 359 -9.91 -6.80 5.05
N GLY A 360 -9.39 -7.22 6.22
CA GLY A 360 -9.58 -8.57 6.75
C GLY A 360 -11.01 -8.73 7.24
N ASN A 361 -11.68 -9.80 6.85
CA ASN A 361 -13.05 -10.05 7.28
C ASN A 361 -13.40 -11.54 7.24
N TRP A 362 -14.37 -11.92 8.07
CA TRP A 362 -14.96 -13.24 8.02
C TRP A 362 -16.35 -13.27 8.65
N ALA A 363 -16.94 -14.46 8.66
CA ALA A 363 -18.27 -14.69 9.19
C ALA A 363 -18.34 -15.95 10.08
N GLY A 364 -19.35 -15.99 10.95
CA GLY A 364 -19.75 -17.14 11.75
C GLY A 364 -21.09 -17.70 11.25
N LEU A 365 -21.28 -19.02 11.38
CA LEU A 365 -22.45 -19.76 10.88
C LEU A 365 -23.79 -19.15 11.35
N ALA A 366 -23.84 -18.65 12.59
CA ALA A 366 -25.00 -17.98 13.17
C ALA A 366 -25.21 -16.52 12.66
N ASN A 367 -24.91 -16.25 11.39
CA ASN A 367 -25.01 -14.93 10.74
C ASN A 367 -24.23 -13.81 11.46
N LEU A 368 -23.03 -14.15 11.93
CA LEU A 368 -22.12 -13.20 12.57
C LEU A 368 -21.13 -12.70 11.54
N PHE A 369 -20.80 -11.40 11.56
CA PHE A 369 -19.85 -10.81 10.62
C PHE A 369 -18.91 -9.88 11.37
N TRP A 370 -17.63 -9.94 11.02
CA TRP A 370 -16.64 -8.96 11.47
C TRP A 370 -15.79 -8.52 10.29
N TRP A 371 -15.31 -7.29 10.36
CA TRP A 371 -14.30 -6.79 9.44
C TRP A 371 -13.36 -5.87 10.21
N ASN A 372 -12.12 -5.88 9.77
CA ASN A 372 -11.03 -5.12 10.33
C ASN A 372 -10.20 -4.52 9.19
N THR A 373 -10.27 -3.20 9.07
CA THR A 373 -9.59 -2.48 8.01
C THR A 373 -8.23 -2.01 8.53
N MET A 374 -7.18 -2.73 8.16
CA MET A 374 -5.82 -2.22 8.27
C MET A 374 -5.69 -1.08 7.27
N ILE A 375 -5.95 0.14 7.72
CA ILE A 375 -5.57 1.32 6.94
C ILE A 375 -4.05 1.30 6.96
N GLU A 376 -3.42 0.82 5.88
CA GLU A 376 -2.08 1.30 5.57
C GLU A 376 -2.23 2.81 5.50
N ILE A 377 -1.68 3.48 6.50
CA ILE A 377 -1.50 4.91 6.49
C ILE A 377 -0.41 5.17 5.44
N ASP A 378 -0.76 4.99 4.16
CA ASP A 378 -0.38 6.02 3.22
C ASP A 378 -1.00 7.29 3.79
N SER A 379 -0.17 8.15 4.34
CA SER A 379 -0.55 9.28 5.20
C SER A 379 -1.52 10.28 4.57
N LEU A 380 -1.92 10.06 3.32
CA LEU A 380 -2.83 10.89 2.54
C LEU A 380 -3.76 9.96 1.74
N ALA A 381 -5.07 10.10 1.93
CA ALA A 381 -6.06 9.55 1.01
C ALA A 381 -5.81 10.09 -0.42
N THR A 382 -6.28 9.39 -1.46
CA THR A 382 -5.99 9.74 -2.86
C THR A 382 -6.45 11.16 -3.20
N ASP A 383 -7.61 11.58 -2.69
CA ASP A 383 -8.10 12.95 -2.83
C ASP A 383 -7.21 13.99 -2.13
N VAL A 384 -6.78 13.74 -0.90
CA VAL A 384 -5.85 14.62 -0.17
C VAL A 384 -4.51 14.69 -0.91
N SER A 385 -4.03 13.57 -1.43
CA SER A 385 -2.77 13.49 -2.20
C SER A 385 -2.81 14.36 -3.45
N VAL A 386 -3.94 14.40 -4.17
CA VAL A 386 -4.13 15.27 -5.35
C VAL A 386 -4.13 16.75 -4.96
N LEU A 387 -4.74 17.14 -3.84
CA LEU A 387 -4.70 18.53 -3.37
C LEU A 387 -3.29 18.96 -2.97
N VAL A 388 -2.56 18.09 -2.27
CA VAL A 388 -1.14 18.33 -1.94
C VAL A 388 -0.30 18.39 -3.22
N ALA A 389 -0.55 17.51 -4.19
CA ALA A 389 0.13 17.48 -5.47
C ALA A 389 0.00 18.81 -6.22
N LEU A 390 -1.21 19.36 -6.31
CA LEU A 390 -1.47 20.66 -6.94
C LEU A 390 -0.74 21.80 -6.22
N ALA A 391 -0.77 21.82 -4.89
CA ALA A 391 -0.09 22.87 -4.12
C ALA A 391 1.43 22.85 -4.36
N VAL A 392 2.04 21.67 -4.35
CA VAL A 392 3.48 21.48 -4.63
C VAL A 392 3.81 21.86 -6.08
N GLU A 393 3.00 21.39 -7.04
CA GLU A 393 3.19 21.68 -8.46
C GLU A 393 3.12 23.18 -8.74
N TRP A 394 2.13 23.89 -8.20
CA TRP A 394 1.98 25.32 -8.39
C TRP A 394 3.13 26.10 -7.76
N GLY A 395 3.61 25.68 -6.58
CA GLY A 395 4.79 26.25 -5.96
C GLY A 395 6.04 26.11 -6.84
N LEU A 396 6.27 24.91 -7.38
CA LEU A 396 7.41 24.63 -8.26
C LEU A 396 7.27 25.31 -9.63
N TYR A 397 6.07 25.31 -10.21
CA TYR A 397 5.78 25.99 -11.46
C TYR A 397 6.01 27.50 -11.31
N GLY A 398 5.51 28.11 -10.24
CA GLY A 398 5.78 29.50 -9.89
C GLY A 398 7.27 29.79 -9.74
N ALA A 399 8.01 28.91 -9.07
CA ALA A 399 9.47 29.01 -8.95
C ALA A 399 10.19 28.86 -10.30
N SER A 400 9.61 28.17 -11.28
CA SER A 400 10.18 27.99 -12.63
C SER A 400 10.08 29.25 -13.50
N LEU A 401 9.10 30.13 -13.27
CA LEU A 401 8.86 31.32 -14.12
C LEU A 401 10.04 32.30 -14.15
N PRO A 402 10.66 32.68 -13.01
CA PRO A 402 11.86 33.54 -13.03
C PRO A 402 13.03 32.88 -13.77
N PHE A 403 13.23 31.57 -13.61
CA PHE A 403 14.29 30.84 -14.32
C PHE A 403 14.05 30.81 -15.83
N PHE A 404 12.80 30.64 -16.27
CA PHE A 404 12.44 30.74 -17.67
C PHE A 404 12.74 32.15 -18.23
N GLY A 405 12.28 33.20 -17.52
CA GLY A 405 12.54 34.59 -17.92
C GLY A 405 14.03 34.93 -18.02
N LEU A 406 14.83 34.48 -17.05
CA LEU A 406 16.29 34.60 -17.09
C LEU A 406 16.89 33.81 -18.26
N THR A 407 16.43 32.60 -18.51
CA THR A 407 16.90 31.76 -19.63
C THR A 407 16.68 32.44 -20.97
N ILE A 408 15.48 32.96 -21.22
CA ILE A 408 15.16 33.69 -22.46
C ILE A 408 16.00 34.96 -22.57
N ARG A 409 16.13 35.72 -21.47
CA ARG A 409 16.97 36.92 -21.42
C ARG A 409 18.43 36.63 -21.75
N GLU A 410 19.01 35.58 -21.18
CA GLU A 410 20.41 35.19 -21.42
C GLU A 410 20.63 34.72 -22.86
N LEU A 411 19.70 33.92 -23.40
CA LEU A 411 19.78 33.42 -24.79
C LEU A 411 19.55 34.52 -25.84
N SER A 412 18.79 35.58 -25.50
CA SER A 412 18.43 36.65 -26.44
C SER A 412 19.41 37.82 -26.45
N GLN A 413 20.31 37.94 -25.46
CA GLN A 413 21.30 39.01 -25.42
C GLN A 413 22.40 38.80 -26.46
N ALA A 414 22.48 39.68 -27.45
CA ALA A 414 23.55 39.68 -28.44
C ALA A 414 24.87 40.18 -27.79
N THR A 415 25.90 39.35 -27.82
CA THR A 415 27.27 39.71 -27.43
C THR A 415 28.13 39.86 -28.70
N PRO A 416 29.11 40.79 -28.78
CA PRO A 416 29.94 40.95 -29.97
C PRO A 416 30.59 39.61 -30.38
N GLY A 417 30.32 39.15 -31.60
CA GLY A 417 30.88 37.91 -32.16
C GLY A 417 30.06 36.62 -31.97
N ARG A 418 28.93 36.63 -31.27
CA ARG A 418 28.10 35.42 -31.02
C ARG A 418 26.69 35.55 -31.61
N LYS A 419 26.25 34.54 -32.39
CA LYS A 419 24.89 34.43 -32.93
C LYS A 419 23.93 33.84 -31.89
N VAL A 420 22.69 34.32 -31.85
CA VAL A 420 21.61 33.80 -31.00
C VAL A 420 21.33 32.33 -31.31
N ASN A 421 21.36 31.47 -30.29
CA ASN A 421 21.08 30.04 -30.46
C ASN A 421 19.56 29.77 -30.48
N LYS A 422 18.97 29.94 -31.67
CA LYS A 422 17.52 29.78 -31.91
C LYS A 422 16.99 28.39 -31.49
N LEU A 423 17.81 27.34 -31.57
CA LEU A 423 17.41 26.00 -31.17
C LEU A 423 17.18 25.90 -29.65
N LEU A 424 18.06 26.50 -28.84
CA LEU A 424 17.89 26.51 -27.38
C LEU A 424 16.70 27.36 -26.93
N ILE A 425 16.43 28.46 -27.63
CA ILE A 425 15.23 29.28 -27.38
C ILE A 425 13.97 28.48 -27.71
N LEU A 426 13.95 27.81 -28.86
CA LEU A 426 12.82 26.95 -29.24
C LEU A 426 12.57 25.86 -28.20
N LEU A 427 13.62 25.15 -27.76
CA LEU A 427 13.51 24.15 -26.72
C LEU A 427 12.97 24.74 -25.41
N ALA A 428 13.51 25.88 -24.94
CA ALA A 428 13.02 26.53 -23.72
C ALA A 428 11.53 26.90 -23.80
N LEU A 429 11.08 27.41 -24.97
CA LEU A 429 9.66 27.68 -25.22
C LEU A 429 8.83 26.39 -25.22
N THR A 430 9.32 25.31 -25.82
CA THR A 430 8.64 24.00 -25.81
C THR A 430 8.49 23.45 -24.40
N PHE A 431 9.55 23.46 -23.58
CA PHE A 431 9.49 23.06 -22.17
C PHE A 431 8.46 23.89 -21.39
N PHE A 432 8.47 25.21 -21.57
CA PHE A 432 7.51 26.11 -20.94
C PHE A 432 6.07 25.80 -21.35
N MET A 433 5.80 25.63 -22.65
CA MET A 433 4.45 25.32 -23.14
C MET A 433 3.93 23.97 -22.63
N ILE A 434 4.74 22.91 -22.67
CA ILE A 434 4.32 21.58 -22.21
C ILE A 434 4.09 21.59 -20.68
N CYS A 435 4.96 22.24 -19.92
CA CYS A 435 4.80 22.37 -18.48
C CYS A 435 3.52 23.15 -18.13
N THR A 436 3.27 24.27 -18.81
CA THR A 436 2.04 25.06 -18.62
C THR A 436 0.79 24.24 -18.95
N ALA A 437 0.82 23.49 -20.05
CA ALA A 437 -0.28 22.60 -20.43
C ALA A 437 -0.53 21.51 -19.39
N THR A 438 0.54 20.95 -18.78
CA THR A 438 0.44 19.93 -17.72
C THR A 438 -0.30 20.50 -16.52
N VAL A 439 0.12 21.67 -16.03
CA VAL A 439 -0.53 22.37 -14.90
C VAL A 439 -2.01 22.64 -15.20
N ILE A 440 -2.35 23.12 -16.41
CA ILE A 440 -3.74 23.38 -16.79
C ILE A 440 -4.57 22.10 -16.75
N VAL A 441 -4.06 21.00 -17.30
CA VAL A 441 -4.76 19.71 -17.31
C VAL A 441 -4.99 19.21 -15.89
N ASP A 442 -4.02 19.37 -14.99
CA ASP A 442 -4.11 18.92 -13.61
C ASP A 442 -5.16 19.72 -12.81
N VAL A 443 -5.27 21.03 -13.06
CA VAL A 443 -6.35 21.86 -12.51
C VAL A 443 -7.71 21.42 -13.03
N VAL A 444 -7.84 21.20 -14.35
CA VAL A 444 -9.10 20.75 -14.95
C VAL A 444 -9.49 19.38 -14.40
N HIS A 445 -8.53 18.47 -14.25
CA HIS A 445 -8.75 17.14 -13.68
C HIS A 445 -9.28 17.22 -12.24
N ALA A 446 -8.69 18.10 -11.42
CA ALA A 446 -9.14 18.32 -10.05
C ALA A 446 -10.53 18.97 -9.97
N ILE A 447 -10.84 19.94 -10.83
CA ILE A 447 -12.19 20.54 -10.92
C ILE A 447 -13.23 19.46 -11.25
N ILE A 448 -12.93 18.57 -12.20
CA ILE A 448 -13.85 17.49 -12.57
C ILE A 448 -14.11 16.56 -11.36
N GLY A 449 -13.05 16.13 -10.68
CA GLY A 449 -13.16 15.19 -9.56
C GLY A 449 -13.80 15.76 -8.30
N PHE A 450 -13.47 17.01 -7.94
CA PHE A 450 -13.96 17.63 -6.70
C PHE A 450 -15.27 18.41 -6.87
N ILE A 451 -15.51 19.00 -8.04
CA ILE A 451 -16.62 19.92 -8.26
C ILE A 451 -17.66 19.31 -9.21
N THR A 452 -17.26 18.94 -10.43
CA THR A 452 -18.21 18.54 -11.48
C THR A 452 -18.93 17.24 -11.16
N LEU A 453 -18.21 16.24 -10.64
CA LEU A 453 -18.77 14.91 -10.33
C LEU A 453 -19.19 14.76 -8.86
N ARG A 454 -19.21 15.86 -8.10
CA ARG A 454 -19.57 15.87 -6.69
C ARG A 454 -20.98 15.31 -6.47
N GLY A 455 -21.07 14.14 -5.86
CA GLY A 455 -22.33 13.44 -5.54
C GLY A 455 -22.70 12.29 -6.50
N THR A 456 -21.94 12.08 -7.59
CA THR A 456 -22.13 10.92 -8.49
C THR A 456 -21.16 9.79 -8.17
N ILE A 457 -19.88 10.13 -7.99
CA ILE A 457 -18.81 9.24 -7.56
C ILE A 457 -18.00 9.96 -6.46
N SER A 458 -17.36 9.21 -5.56
CA SER A 458 -16.47 9.83 -4.58
C SER A 458 -15.22 10.37 -5.29
N ALA A 459 -14.69 11.50 -4.80
CA ALA A 459 -13.47 12.10 -5.37
C ALA A 459 -12.30 11.10 -5.37
N SER A 460 -12.13 10.36 -4.27
CA SER A 460 -11.14 9.28 -4.16
C SER A 460 -11.31 8.20 -5.25
N ALA A 461 -12.55 7.79 -5.55
CA ALA A 461 -12.80 6.80 -6.61
C ALA A 461 -12.51 7.36 -8.02
N PHE A 462 -12.78 8.64 -8.27
CA PHE A 462 -12.46 9.28 -9.56
C PHE A 462 -10.95 9.33 -9.79
N PHE A 463 -10.18 9.79 -8.80
CA PHE A 463 -8.73 9.96 -8.93
C PHE A 463 -7.96 8.64 -8.96
N ALA A 464 -8.56 7.55 -8.46
CA ALA A 464 -7.99 6.21 -8.56
C ALA A 464 -8.10 5.58 -9.97
N GLN A 465 -8.93 6.12 -10.86
CA GLN A 465 -9.15 5.55 -12.19
C GLN A 465 -8.14 6.09 -13.22
N PRO A 466 -7.47 5.23 -14.00
CA PRO A 466 -6.57 5.66 -15.07
C PRO A 466 -7.30 6.12 -16.35
N GLY A 467 -8.59 5.82 -16.48
CA GLY A 467 -9.39 6.02 -17.70
C GLY A 467 -9.88 7.46 -18.05
N PRO A 468 -9.94 8.45 -17.13
CA PRO A 468 -10.38 9.80 -17.49
C PRO A 468 -9.54 10.42 -18.61
N PRO A 469 -10.14 11.09 -19.62
CA PRO A 469 -9.40 11.71 -20.73
C PRO A 469 -8.32 12.70 -20.28
N THR A 470 -8.55 13.36 -19.15
CA THR A 470 -7.61 14.26 -18.50
C THR A 470 -6.37 13.53 -17.97
N MET A 471 -6.50 12.33 -17.39
CA MET A 471 -5.36 11.51 -16.97
C MET A 471 -4.53 11.02 -18.17
N VAL A 472 -5.19 10.62 -19.26
CA VAL A 472 -4.50 10.22 -20.50
C VAL A 472 -3.72 11.39 -21.10
N THR A 473 -4.35 12.57 -21.15
CA THR A 473 -3.71 13.80 -21.66
C THR A 473 -2.53 14.22 -20.79
N ARG A 474 -2.68 14.14 -19.47
CA ARG A 474 -1.60 14.40 -18.50
C ARG A 474 -0.41 13.46 -18.74
N GLY A 475 -0.66 12.16 -18.89
CA GLY A 475 0.36 11.17 -19.21
C GLY A 475 1.13 11.50 -20.50
N PHE A 476 0.45 12.05 -21.51
CA PHE A 476 1.08 12.46 -22.78
C PHE A 476 2.10 13.56 -22.58
N LEU A 477 1.67 14.63 -21.93
CA LEU A 477 2.46 15.83 -21.76
C LEU A 477 3.69 15.50 -20.93
N TYR A 478 3.52 14.70 -19.87
CA TYR A 478 4.60 14.23 -19.03
C TYR A 478 5.61 13.34 -19.78
N MET A 479 5.15 12.40 -20.62
CA MET A 479 6.06 11.57 -21.41
C MET A 479 6.79 12.39 -22.47
N ALA A 480 6.10 13.33 -23.13
CA ALA A 480 6.69 14.19 -24.15
C ALA A 480 7.81 15.06 -23.57
N ILE A 481 7.59 15.68 -22.40
CA ILE A 481 8.62 16.50 -21.74
C ILE A 481 9.81 15.66 -21.25
N THR A 482 9.56 14.44 -20.77
CA THR A 482 10.61 13.51 -20.31
C THR A 482 11.48 13.03 -21.46
N VAL A 483 10.86 12.58 -22.56
CA VAL A 483 11.58 12.18 -23.78
C VAL A 483 12.45 13.33 -24.32
N LEU A 484 11.93 14.55 -24.32
CA LEU A 484 12.67 15.73 -24.76
C LEU A 484 13.85 16.05 -23.82
N ALA A 485 13.63 15.99 -22.50
CA ALA A 485 14.67 16.24 -21.49
C ALA A 485 15.82 15.25 -21.62
N ASP A 486 15.51 13.96 -21.72
CA ASP A 486 16.50 12.90 -21.80
C ASP A 486 17.26 12.93 -23.14
N ALA A 487 16.60 13.33 -24.23
CA ALA A 487 17.27 13.56 -25.51
C ALA A 487 18.34 14.66 -25.40
N VAL A 488 18.04 15.76 -24.68
CA VAL A 488 18.99 16.84 -24.44
C VAL A 488 20.19 16.34 -23.63
N VAL A 489 19.96 15.52 -22.60
CA VAL A 489 21.01 14.95 -21.76
C VAL A 489 21.91 14.00 -22.56
N ALA A 490 21.32 13.11 -23.38
CA ALA A 490 22.06 12.21 -24.27
C ALA A 490 22.87 12.99 -25.33
N TYR A 491 22.28 14.01 -25.95
CA TYR A 491 22.95 14.87 -26.91
C TYR A 491 24.16 15.60 -26.30
N ARG A 492 24.07 16.07 -25.06
CA ARG A 492 25.20 16.71 -24.37
C ARG A 492 26.35 15.74 -24.15
N CYS A 493 26.06 14.48 -23.81
CA CYS A 493 27.09 13.45 -23.69
C CYS A 493 27.84 13.27 -25.03
N PHE A 494 27.13 13.30 -26.17
CA PHE A 494 27.75 13.28 -27.50
C PHE A 494 28.67 14.49 -27.74
N VAL A 495 28.20 15.71 -27.45
CA VAL A 495 28.98 16.94 -27.66
C VAL A 495 30.27 16.95 -26.84
N VAL A 496 30.22 16.48 -25.59
CA VAL A 496 31.37 16.51 -24.67
C VAL A 496 32.41 15.44 -24.99
N TRP A 497 31.97 14.24 -25.39
CA TRP A 497 32.89 13.15 -25.72
C TRP A 497 33.40 13.22 -27.16
N ASN A 498 32.66 13.87 -28.06
CA ASN A 498 32.92 13.90 -29.50
C ASN A 498 33.17 12.50 -30.09
N SER A 499 32.56 11.47 -29.51
CA SER A 499 32.73 10.06 -29.88
C SER A 499 31.36 9.41 -30.09
N ARG A 500 31.14 8.88 -31.30
CA ARG A 500 29.88 8.21 -31.67
C ARG A 500 29.67 6.92 -30.88
N VAL A 501 30.74 6.22 -30.50
CA VAL A 501 30.67 4.93 -29.78
C VAL A 501 30.18 5.13 -28.35
N ILE A 502 30.74 6.11 -27.63
CA ILE A 502 30.38 6.37 -26.23
C ILE A 502 28.97 6.99 -26.16
N ALA A 503 28.62 7.83 -27.14
CA ALA A 503 27.28 8.41 -27.23
C ALA A 503 26.19 7.38 -27.59
N ALA A 504 26.52 6.26 -28.21
CA ALA A 504 25.54 5.23 -28.57
C ALA A 504 24.84 4.66 -27.33
N ILE A 505 25.52 4.59 -26.18
CA ILE A 505 24.97 4.02 -24.95
C ILE A 505 23.78 4.84 -24.43
N PRO A 506 23.90 6.16 -24.15
CA PRO A 506 22.74 7.00 -23.82
C PRO A 506 21.61 6.97 -24.86
N TRP A 507 21.93 6.98 -26.15
CA TRP A 507 20.91 6.97 -27.20
C TRP A 507 20.14 5.64 -27.28
N MET A 508 20.78 4.50 -27.00
CA MET A 508 20.08 3.22 -26.89
C MET A 508 19.11 3.21 -25.70
N MET A 509 19.51 3.74 -24.54
CA MET A 509 18.61 3.84 -23.38
C MET A 509 17.43 4.77 -23.66
N TRP A 510 17.69 5.88 -24.36
CA TRP A 510 16.65 6.81 -24.79
C TRP A 510 15.67 6.17 -25.79
N LEU A 511 16.13 5.31 -26.72
CA LEU A 511 15.23 4.54 -27.58
C LEU A 511 14.38 3.54 -26.77
N GLY A 512 14.95 2.94 -25.72
CA GLY A 512 14.21 2.13 -24.75
C GLY A 512 13.10 2.94 -24.05
N LEU A 513 13.39 4.17 -23.64
CA LEU A 513 12.41 5.10 -23.08
C LEU A 513 11.27 5.39 -24.07
N VAL A 514 11.59 5.69 -25.33
CA VAL A 514 10.57 5.91 -26.37
C VAL A 514 9.69 4.68 -26.57
N SER A 515 10.28 3.48 -26.58
CA SER A 515 9.53 2.22 -26.65
C SER A 515 8.60 2.04 -25.46
N ALA A 516 9.07 2.36 -24.24
CA ALA A 516 8.27 2.28 -23.04
C ALA A 516 7.09 3.27 -23.08
N CYS A 517 7.32 4.51 -23.55
CA CYS A 517 6.25 5.48 -23.77
C CYS A 517 5.17 4.91 -24.70
N ILE A 518 5.55 4.32 -25.85
CA ILE A 518 4.59 3.73 -26.79
C ILE A 518 3.77 2.61 -26.11
N GLY A 519 4.41 1.77 -25.29
CA GLY A 519 3.74 0.72 -24.53
C GLY A 519 2.72 1.26 -23.52
N VAL A 520 3.12 2.25 -22.70
CA VAL A 520 2.20 2.89 -21.75
C VAL A 520 1.00 3.51 -22.48
N TRP A 521 1.25 4.16 -23.61
CA TRP A 521 0.23 4.79 -24.44
C TRP A 521 -0.79 3.80 -24.99
N TYR A 522 -0.27 2.69 -25.54
CA TYR A 522 -1.09 1.63 -26.09
C TYR A 522 -2.03 1.04 -25.03
N ASP A 523 -1.50 0.72 -23.84
CA ASP A 523 -2.28 0.10 -22.78
C ASP A 523 -3.22 1.07 -22.06
N LEU A 524 -2.86 2.36 -21.90
CA LEU A 524 -3.80 3.37 -21.38
C LEU A 524 -5.07 3.48 -22.23
N PHE A 525 -4.93 3.39 -23.56
CA PHE A 525 -6.08 3.41 -24.46
C PHE A 525 -6.88 2.10 -24.41
N ARG A 526 -6.19 0.97 -24.21
CA ARG A 526 -6.79 -0.36 -24.13
C ARG A 526 -7.57 -0.61 -22.85
N ILE A 527 -7.15 -0.04 -21.71
CA ILE A 527 -7.81 -0.21 -20.40
C ILE A 527 -9.28 0.21 -20.44
N ARG A 528 -9.64 1.20 -21.27
CA ARG A 528 -11.03 1.62 -21.45
C ARG A 528 -11.95 0.49 -21.94
N HIS A 529 -11.39 -0.53 -22.58
CA HIS A 529 -12.13 -1.65 -23.19
C HIS A 529 -11.78 -3.01 -22.56
N ASN A 530 -10.66 -3.14 -21.85
CA ASN A 530 -10.23 -4.38 -21.22
C ASN A 530 -9.58 -4.11 -19.84
N PRO A 531 -10.27 -4.39 -18.72
CA PRO A 531 -9.77 -4.13 -17.37
C PRO A 531 -8.52 -4.93 -16.99
N GLU A 532 -8.25 -6.08 -17.63
CA GLU A 532 -7.08 -6.91 -17.30
C GLU A 532 -5.74 -6.28 -17.71
N SER A 533 -5.74 -5.24 -18.57
CA SER A 533 -4.50 -4.60 -19.03
C SER A 533 -3.88 -3.61 -18.02
N VAL A 534 -4.48 -3.41 -16.85
CA VAL A 534 -3.93 -2.53 -15.78
C VAL A 534 -2.58 -3.04 -15.27
N TRP A 535 -2.39 -4.37 -15.17
CA TRP A 535 -1.12 -4.95 -14.73
C TRP A 535 0.01 -4.70 -15.75
N VAL A 536 -0.30 -4.86 -17.05
CA VAL A 536 0.65 -4.62 -18.14
C VAL A 536 1.03 -3.15 -18.21
N LEU A 537 0.06 -2.24 -17.98
CA LEU A 537 0.32 -0.82 -17.85
C LEU A 537 1.34 -0.52 -16.73
N GLY A 538 1.18 -1.15 -15.56
CA GLY A 538 2.09 -0.98 -14.44
C GLY A 538 3.54 -1.36 -14.79
N ASP A 539 3.73 -2.43 -15.57
CA ASP A 539 5.07 -2.87 -16.00
C ASP A 539 5.68 -1.91 -17.04
N TRP A 540 4.88 -1.38 -17.96
CA TRP A 540 5.34 -0.33 -18.88
C TRP A 540 5.74 0.96 -18.16
N ILE A 541 5.00 1.35 -17.12
CA ILE A 541 5.34 2.52 -16.30
C ILE A 541 6.68 2.31 -15.56
N LYS A 542 6.91 1.11 -14.99
CA LYS A 542 8.21 0.76 -14.40
C LYS A 542 9.33 0.81 -15.44
N ALA A 543 9.09 0.28 -16.64
CA ALA A 543 10.05 0.34 -17.74
C ALA A 543 10.35 1.78 -18.19
N PHE A 544 9.34 2.66 -18.21
CA PHE A 544 9.48 4.08 -18.51
C PHE A 544 10.40 4.78 -17.50
N TYR A 545 10.10 4.68 -16.20
CA TYR A 545 10.92 5.29 -15.16
C TYR A 545 12.34 4.70 -15.11
N GLY A 546 12.45 3.37 -15.25
CA GLY A 546 13.74 2.68 -15.29
C GLY A 546 14.61 3.12 -16.47
N SER A 547 14.02 3.27 -17.66
CA SER A 547 14.75 3.71 -18.87
C SER A 547 15.19 5.17 -18.79
N SER A 548 14.33 6.05 -18.27
CA SER A 548 14.70 7.46 -18.07
C SER A 548 15.80 7.61 -17.00
N LEU A 549 15.68 6.88 -15.89
CA LEU A 549 16.70 6.85 -14.84
C LEU A 549 18.05 6.34 -15.37
N ALA A 550 18.04 5.24 -16.12
CA ALA A 550 19.24 4.70 -16.76
C ALA A 550 19.89 5.71 -17.71
N THR A 551 19.07 6.38 -18.55
CA THR A 551 19.55 7.42 -19.47
C THR A 551 20.23 8.56 -18.71
N ASN A 552 19.62 9.04 -17.63
CA ASN A 552 20.16 10.14 -16.83
C ASN A 552 21.41 9.77 -16.04
N LEU A 553 21.42 8.63 -15.36
CA LEU A 553 22.57 8.17 -14.56
C LEU A 553 23.78 7.88 -15.45
N ILE A 554 23.59 7.18 -16.57
CA ILE A 554 24.69 6.86 -17.48
C ILE A 554 25.23 8.12 -18.14
N SER A 555 24.36 9.01 -18.64
CA SER A 555 24.81 10.24 -19.29
C SER A 555 25.52 11.17 -18.31
N THR A 556 24.98 11.35 -17.10
CA THR A 556 25.60 12.18 -16.06
C THR A 556 26.92 11.58 -15.58
N GLY A 557 26.97 10.25 -15.42
CA GLY A 557 28.18 9.51 -15.06
C GLY A 557 29.28 9.60 -16.13
N LEU A 558 28.94 9.46 -17.41
CA LEU A 558 29.87 9.61 -18.52
C LEU A 558 30.41 11.03 -18.63
N LEU A 559 29.56 12.05 -18.41
CA LEU A 559 29.98 13.44 -18.32
C LEU A 559 30.96 13.63 -17.15
N ALA A 560 30.59 13.20 -15.94
CA ALA A 560 31.41 13.27 -14.72
C ALA A 560 32.78 12.59 -14.90
N PHE A 561 32.79 11.39 -15.49
CA PHE A 561 34.01 10.64 -15.74
C PHE A 561 34.92 11.35 -16.75
N ARG A 562 34.35 11.91 -17.82
CA ARG A 562 35.14 12.70 -18.79
C ARG A 562 35.84 13.88 -18.10
N ILE A 563 35.12 14.58 -17.24
CA ILE A 563 35.65 15.72 -16.47
C ILE A 563 36.82 15.27 -15.59
N TRP A 564 36.62 14.19 -14.83
CA TRP A 564 37.65 13.64 -13.96
C TRP A 564 38.89 13.18 -14.75
N SER A 565 38.69 12.50 -15.89
CA SER A 565 39.79 12.00 -16.72
C SER A 565 40.66 13.12 -17.29
N ILE A 566 40.06 14.22 -17.75
CA ILE A 566 40.77 15.39 -18.26
C ILE A 566 41.54 16.07 -17.13
N ASN A 567 40.92 16.20 -15.95
CA ASN A 567 41.54 16.85 -14.80
C ASN A 567 42.74 16.05 -14.26
N ARG A 568 42.66 14.71 -14.25
CA ARG A 568 43.75 13.83 -13.82
C ARG A 568 44.95 13.86 -14.78
N TYR A 569 44.73 14.10 -16.07
CA TYR A 569 45.80 14.20 -17.06
C TYR A 569 46.61 15.50 -16.90
N HIS A 570 45.94 16.60 -16.55
CA HIS A 570 46.57 17.91 -16.36
C HIS A 570 47.37 18.07 -15.05
N ASP A 571 47.21 17.19 -14.06
CA ASP A 571 47.99 17.21 -12.81
C ASP A 571 49.43 16.67 -12.96
N SER A 572 49.79 16.14 -14.15
CA SER A 572 51.13 15.61 -14.43
C SER A 572 52.10 16.62 -15.08
N ASP A 573 51.60 17.79 -15.50
CA ASP A 573 52.40 18.90 -16.03
C ASP A 573 52.22 20.10 -15.10
N GLY A 574 53.25 20.42 -14.31
CA GLY A 574 53.21 21.35 -13.17
C GLY A 574 52.95 22.83 -13.50
N GLN A 575 51.78 23.18 -14.05
CA GLN A 575 51.28 24.55 -14.10
C GLN A 575 49.94 24.67 -13.37
N ARG A 576 50.00 25.35 -12.22
CA ARG A 576 48.84 25.85 -11.46
C ARG A 576 47.95 26.72 -12.36
N LEU A 577 46.88 26.16 -12.90
CA LEU A 577 45.68 26.90 -13.29
C LEU A 577 44.53 26.52 -12.35
N ARG A 578 44.54 27.20 -11.20
CA ARG A 578 43.42 27.28 -10.26
C ARG A 578 42.22 27.87 -11.01
N ASN A 579 41.09 27.16 -11.01
CA ASN A 579 39.78 27.59 -11.56
C ASN A 579 39.70 27.75 -13.09
N SER A 580 39.70 26.67 -13.87
CA SER A 580 39.12 26.77 -15.21
C SER A 580 37.60 26.93 -15.10
N THR A 581 37.05 27.94 -15.76
CA THR A 581 35.60 28.19 -15.92
C THR A 581 34.84 26.93 -16.36
N LEU A 582 35.53 26.04 -17.10
CA LEU A 582 35.05 24.72 -17.52
C LEU A 582 34.80 23.74 -16.35
N MET A 583 35.61 23.77 -15.29
CA MET A 583 35.46 22.87 -14.13
C MET A 583 34.24 23.24 -13.26
N ASN A 584 34.06 24.55 -13.03
CA ASN A 584 32.90 25.07 -12.31
C ASN A 584 31.62 24.85 -13.10
N PHE A 585 31.68 25.02 -14.43
CA PHE A 585 30.60 24.69 -15.36
C PHE A 585 30.20 23.21 -15.29
N MET A 586 31.19 22.32 -15.25
CA MET A 586 30.99 20.88 -15.29
C MET A 586 30.43 20.29 -13.97
N ARG A 587 30.88 20.78 -12.80
CA ARG A 587 30.30 20.39 -11.49
C ARG A 587 28.83 20.76 -11.37
N VAL A 588 28.51 21.96 -11.81
CA VAL A 588 27.15 22.49 -11.89
C VAL A 588 26.20 21.62 -12.72
N VAL A 589 26.69 21.08 -13.85
CA VAL A 589 25.89 20.24 -14.75
C VAL A 589 25.61 18.89 -14.09
N VAL A 590 26.60 18.36 -13.36
CA VAL A 590 26.42 17.15 -12.53
C VAL A 590 25.40 17.41 -11.42
N ASP A 591 25.44 18.56 -10.74
CA ASP A 591 24.49 18.91 -9.68
C ASP A 591 23.04 18.96 -10.21
N SER A 592 22.81 19.59 -11.37
CA SER A 592 21.48 19.68 -11.98
C SER A 592 20.97 18.33 -12.51
N GLY A 593 21.84 17.48 -13.06
CA GLY A 593 21.47 16.11 -13.46
C GLY A 593 21.20 15.18 -12.28
N THR A 594 21.84 15.43 -11.13
CA THR A 594 21.67 14.66 -9.90
C THR A 594 20.30 14.93 -9.28
N ILE A 595 19.82 16.18 -9.25
CA ILE A 595 18.49 16.53 -8.72
C ILE A 595 17.40 15.74 -9.46
N TYR A 596 17.46 15.71 -10.79
CA TYR A 596 16.48 14.98 -11.60
C TYR A 596 16.56 13.46 -11.37
N SER A 597 17.78 12.91 -11.32
CA SER A 597 17.99 11.47 -11.08
C SER A 597 17.51 11.03 -9.68
N VAL A 598 17.80 11.81 -8.63
CA VAL A 598 17.32 11.54 -7.27
C VAL A 598 15.80 11.53 -7.24
N PHE A 599 15.17 12.50 -7.91
CA PHE A 599 13.72 12.60 -7.93
C PHE A 599 13.05 11.44 -8.71
N LEU A 600 13.67 10.98 -9.80
CA LEU A 600 13.25 9.76 -10.51
C LEU A 600 13.37 8.50 -9.64
N ILE A 601 14.46 8.36 -8.86
CA ILE A 601 14.64 7.23 -7.93
C ILE A 601 13.52 7.22 -6.88
N ILE A 602 13.27 8.37 -6.23
CA ILE A 602 12.21 8.47 -5.21
C ILE A 602 10.86 8.12 -5.82
N THR A 603 10.58 8.59 -7.04
CA THR A 603 9.31 8.31 -7.72
C THR A 603 9.15 6.84 -8.08
N LEU A 604 10.20 6.19 -8.58
CA LEU A 604 10.17 4.76 -8.87
C LEU A 604 9.94 3.92 -7.61
N ILE A 605 10.60 4.28 -6.50
CA ILE A 605 10.40 3.60 -5.20
C ILE A 605 8.94 3.77 -4.75
N VAL A 606 8.44 5.01 -4.72
CA VAL A 606 7.08 5.30 -4.27
C VAL A 606 6.03 4.62 -5.16
N PHE A 607 6.25 4.58 -6.48
CA PHE A 607 5.38 3.87 -7.42
C PHE A 607 5.37 2.36 -7.18
N THR A 608 6.55 1.75 -6.98
CA THR A 608 6.66 0.29 -6.74
C THR A 608 6.12 -0.13 -5.38
N CYS A 609 6.15 0.75 -4.39
CA CYS A 609 5.49 0.56 -3.09
C CYS A 609 3.96 0.76 -3.15
N GLY A 610 3.40 1.19 -4.29
CA GLY A 610 1.96 1.46 -4.42
C GLY A 610 1.48 2.69 -3.67
N SER A 611 2.38 3.58 -3.24
CA SER A 611 2.02 4.69 -2.36
C SER A 611 1.34 5.85 -3.10
N ASN A 612 0.29 6.42 -2.50
CA ASN A 612 -0.42 7.62 -2.99
C ASN A 612 0.49 8.86 -3.12
N LEU A 613 1.67 8.86 -2.49
CA LEU A 613 2.67 9.93 -2.68
C LEU A 613 3.14 10.02 -4.16
N GLN A 614 2.92 8.97 -4.96
CA GLN A 614 3.21 8.98 -6.39
C GLN A 614 2.49 10.13 -7.12
N PHE A 615 1.28 10.53 -6.70
CA PHE A 615 0.55 11.63 -7.31
C PHE A 615 1.27 12.97 -7.10
N VAL A 616 1.78 13.19 -5.89
CA VAL A 616 2.55 14.39 -5.54
C VAL A 616 3.84 14.45 -6.35
N LEU A 617 4.57 13.34 -6.41
CA LEU A 617 5.85 13.29 -7.12
C LEU A 617 5.69 13.44 -8.63
N THR A 618 4.67 12.82 -9.22
CA THR A 618 4.42 12.90 -10.67
C THR A 618 4.02 14.32 -11.10
N ASN A 619 3.15 15.02 -10.35
CA ASN A 619 2.81 16.43 -10.61
C ASN A 619 4.03 17.35 -10.48
N ALA A 620 4.83 17.17 -9.43
CA ALA A 620 6.01 17.98 -9.20
C ALA A 620 7.07 17.84 -10.31
N MET A 621 7.00 16.78 -11.11
CA MET A 621 8.13 16.42 -11.96
C MET A 621 8.27 17.26 -13.22
N SER A 622 7.16 17.62 -13.87
CA SER A 622 7.20 18.48 -15.06
C SER A 622 7.85 19.85 -14.77
N PRO A 623 7.49 20.55 -13.67
CA PRO A 623 8.23 21.74 -13.21
C PRO A 623 9.71 21.50 -12.88
N ILE A 624 10.05 20.38 -12.23
CA ILE A 624 11.45 20.07 -11.86
C ILE A 624 12.32 19.86 -13.11
N ILE A 625 11.80 19.16 -14.12
CA ILE A 625 12.48 18.97 -15.41
C ILE A 625 12.78 20.34 -16.05
N CYS A 626 11.79 21.23 -16.06
CA CYS A 626 11.95 22.59 -16.56
C CYS A 626 13.02 23.38 -15.79
N ILE A 627 12.96 23.37 -14.45
CA ILE A 627 13.94 24.07 -13.60
C ILE A 627 15.35 23.54 -13.85
N ALA A 628 15.54 22.22 -13.88
CA ALA A 628 16.83 21.61 -14.16
C ALA A 628 17.37 22.03 -15.54
N PHE A 629 16.52 22.02 -16.57
CA PHE A 629 16.88 22.46 -17.91
C PHE A 629 17.29 23.93 -17.96
N TYR A 630 16.51 24.84 -17.35
CA TYR A 630 16.78 26.27 -17.31
C TYR A 630 18.07 26.59 -16.53
N LEU A 631 18.27 25.97 -15.37
CA LEU A 631 19.48 26.14 -14.57
C LEU A 631 20.74 25.76 -15.34
N ILE A 632 20.67 24.69 -16.15
CA ILE A 632 21.81 24.30 -16.99
C ILE A 632 22.08 25.39 -18.02
N ILE A 633 21.08 25.89 -18.75
CA ILE A 633 21.30 26.93 -19.77
C ILE A 633 21.87 28.22 -19.18
N ILE A 634 21.26 28.72 -18.10
CA ILE A 634 21.69 29.97 -17.44
C ILE A 634 23.19 29.87 -17.07
N ARG A 635 23.60 28.74 -16.50
CA ARG A 635 24.98 28.55 -16.06
C ARG A 635 25.95 28.32 -17.23
N VAL A 636 25.54 27.66 -18.32
CA VAL A 636 26.31 27.59 -19.59
C VAL A 636 26.62 29.00 -20.09
N GLU A 637 25.61 29.86 -20.17
CA GLU A 637 25.76 31.21 -20.72
C GLU A 637 26.59 32.12 -19.81
N GLN A 638 26.41 32.02 -18.49
CA GLN A 638 27.23 32.77 -17.52
C GLN A 638 28.71 32.35 -17.55
N ALA A 639 28.99 31.04 -17.69
CA ALA A 639 30.35 30.53 -17.83
C ALA A 639 31.02 31.08 -19.11
N ASN A 640 30.31 31.04 -20.24
CA ASN A 640 30.83 31.58 -21.50
C ASN A 640 31.10 33.09 -21.44
N ARG A 641 30.28 33.87 -20.72
CA ARG A 641 30.53 35.31 -20.54
C ARG A 641 31.78 35.58 -19.72
N ARG A 642 32.00 34.84 -18.62
CA ARG A 642 33.21 34.99 -17.80
C ARG A 642 34.48 34.75 -18.62
N SER A 643 34.50 33.72 -19.48
CA SER A 643 35.66 33.46 -20.35
C SER A 643 35.90 34.57 -21.39
N VAL A 644 34.84 35.16 -21.95
CA VAL A 644 34.98 36.28 -22.90
C VAL A 644 35.52 37.53 -22.19
N VAL A 645 34.99 37.85 -21.01
CA VAL A 645 35.46 38.99 -20.21
C VAL A 645 36.93 38.82 -19.82
N GLU A 646 37.34 37.65 -19.33
CA GLU A 646 38.74 37.34 -19.02
C GLU A 646 39.65 37.48 -20.26
N SER A 647 39.20 37.02 -21.43
CA SER A 647 39.97 37.16 -22.68
C SER A 647 40.16 38.63 -23.08
N VAL A 648 39.13 39.48 -22.93
CA VAL A 648 39.19 40.90 -23.27
C VAL A 648 40.11 41.66 -22.31
N PHE A 649 40.06 41.36 -21.01
CA PHE A 649 40.97 41.95 -20.02
C PHE A 649 42.42 41.55 -20.24
N ASN A 650 42.71 40.26 -20.49
CA ASN A 650 44.06 39.80 -20.81
C ASN A 650 44.61 40.41 -22.11
N THR A 651 43.75 40.65 -23.10
CA THR A 651 44.16 41.31 -24.36
C THR A 651 44.47 42.79 -24.13
N LYS A 652 43.70 43.48 -23.29
CA LYS A 652 43.96 44.88 -22.90
C LYS A 652 45.28 45.03 -22.14
N ASP A 653 45.55 44.14 -21.19
CA ASP A 653 46.82 44.14 -20.44
C ASP A 653 48.02 43.80 -21.32
N ALA A 654 47.85 42.91 -22.31
CA ALA A 654 48.89 42.60 -23.29
C ALA A 654 49.18 43.81 -24.21
N VAL A 655 48.16 44.56 -24.62
CA VAL A 655 48.31 45.78 -25.44
C VAL A 655 48.93 46.93 -24.62
N LEU A 656 48.55 47.09 -23.35
CA LEU A 656 49.14 48.10 -22.45
C LEU A 656 50.64 47.84 -22.16
N ARG A 657 51.08 46.58 -22.22
CA ARG A 657 52.51 46.20 -22.08
C ARG A 657 53.35 46.41 -23.35
N GLN A 658 52.74 46.72 -24.49
CA GLN A 658 53.45 46.92 -25.77
C GLN A 658 53.64 48.40 -26.16
N LEU A 659 53.22 49.35 -25.32
CA LEU A 659 53.49 50.78 -25.53
C LEU A 659 54.90 51.14 -25.00
N PRO A 660 55.81 51.72 -25.81
CA PRO A 660 57.11 52.18 -25.33
C PRO A 660 56.97 53.47 -24.50
N GLU A 661 57.65 53.53 -23.36
CA GLU A 661 57.92 54.77 -22.64
C GLU A 661 58.73 55.73 -23.52
N ILE A 662 58.16 56.90 -23.82
CA ILE A 662 58.87 58.00 -24.48
C ILE A 662 58.77 59.25 -23.61
N VAL A 663 59.93 59.53 -22.99
CA VAL A 663 60.55 60.82 -22.65
C VAL A 663 60.28 61.46 -21.28
N GLU A 664 61.38 61.40 -20.52
CA GLU A 664 61.81 62.12 -19.33
C GLU A 664 62.17 63.61 -19.60
N THR A 665 62.05 64.42 -18.54
CA THR A 665 62.82 65.66 -18.21
C THR A 665 62.57 66.97 -18.99
N LYS A 666 62.14 68.05 -18.29
CA LYS A 666 62.95 69.02 -17.50
C LYS A 666 62.30 70.43 -17.44
N MET A 667 62.58 71.14 -16.33
CA MET A 667 62.56 72.60 -16.09
C MET A 667 61.31 73.28 -15.52
N ASP A 668 61.43 73.59 -14.21
CA ASP A 668 61.33 74.90 -13.54
C ASP A 668 60.20 75.87 -13.88
N GLY A 669 59.48 76.33 -12.85
CA GLY A 669 58.73 77.59 -12.90
C GLY A 669 57.50 77.68 -12.00
N GLU A 670 57.70 78.26 -10.81
CA GLU A 670 56.79 79.20 -10.12
C GLU A 670 55.32 78.86 -9.78
N SER A 671 55.10 78.86 -8.46
CA SER A 671 54.11 79.68 -7.75
C SER A 671 52.69 79.14 -7.48
N ASN A 672 52.43 79.13 -6.17
CA ASN A 672 51.23 79.58 -5.46
C ASN A 672 49.90 78.80 -5.51
N ASP A 673 49.65 78.26 -4.31
CA ASP A 673 48.49 78.50 -3.45
C ASP A 673 47.18 77.74 -3.68
N GLY A 674 46.70 77.19 -2.56
CA GLY A 674 45.28 77.23 -2.23
C GLY A 674 44.58 75.88 -2.09
N THR A 675 44.64 75.33 -0.87
CA THR A 675 43.48 74.84 -0.07
C THR A 675 42.55 73.78 -0.71
N THR A 676 42.21 72.64 -0.09
CA THR A 676 42.01 72.30 1.33
C THR A 676 41.89 70.76 1.38
N SER A 677 42.80 70.06 2.06
CA SER A 677 42.66 69.55 3.44
C SER A 677 41.58 68.48 3.63
N THR A 678 41.94 67.19 3.72
CA THR A 678 42.25 66.42 4.97
C THR A 678 41.04 66.16 5.88
N ALA A 679 40.84 65.00 6.52
CA ALA A 679 41.70 63.85 6.77
C ALA A 679 40.89 62.62 7.23
N ALA A 680 41.55 61.46 7.10
CA ALA A 680 41.68 60.36 8.07
C ALA A 680 40.41 59.70 8.65
N GLN A 681 40.11 58.45 8.29
CA GLN A 681 40.74 57.20 8.74
C GLN A 681 40.48 56.79 10.21
N ALA A 682 39.94 55.57 10.30
CA ALA A 682 40.06 54.58 11.39
C ALA A 682 39.23 54.89 12.65
N THR A 683 38.57 53.95 13.32
CA THR A 683 38.90 52.54 13.59
C THR A 683 37.65 51.82 14.13
N ARG A 684 37.63 50.49 13.98
CA ARG A 684 36.62 49.54 14.49
C ARG A 684 36.41 49.60 16.02
N ARG A 685 35.17 49.34 16.46
CA ARG A 685 34.77 48.47 17.61
C ARG A 685 33.23 48.27 17.55
N GLY A 686 32.75 47.02 17.62
CA GLY A 686 31.34 46.72 17.95
C GLY A 686 31.17 46.51 19.46
N PRO A 687 30.14 45.81 19.97
CA PRO A 687 28.80 45.52 19.44
C PRO A 687 27.71 46.14 20.37
N ASP A 688 26.49 45.58 20.39
CA ASP A 688 25.29 45.92 21.19
C ASP A 688 24.35 46.94 20.52
N SER A 689 23.02 46.88 20.53
CA SER A 689 21.99 45.89 20.84
C SER A 689 20.65 46.65 20.69
N VAL A 690 19.54 45.98 20.29
CA VAL A 690 18.13 46.44 20.43
C VAL A 690 17.75 47.60 19.46
N VAL A 691 16.76 47.50 18.55
CA VAL A 691 15.37 47.00 18.59
C VAL A 691 15.04 46.23 17.31
#